data_AF-A0A0F6MR27-F1
#
_entry.id   AF-A0A0F6MR27-F1
#
_cell.length_a   1.000
_cell.length_b   1.000
_cell.length_c   1.000
_cell.angle_alpha   90.00
_cell.angle_beta   90.00
_cell.angle_gamma   90.00
#
_symmetry.space_group_name_H-M   'P 1'
#
loop_
_entity.id
_entity.type
_entity.pdbx_description
1 polymer ?
#
loop_
_entity_poly.entity_id
_entity_poly.type
_entity_poly.pdbx_seq_one_letter_code
_entity_poly.pdbx_strand_id
1 'polypeptide(L)'
;MKKLLKILTSAVAVIVFFTACKQFLDDPEEFFEYWASEVVPTGFIIDKKTQKIGDVEYIPSYQSGTYSDVTLTIKLHNPKNFTLVTPALAADAGKVINFPGLLPQPTYGTDYTLEQTPDKAALKLTYESAFLKAHEWGNGGIGPEITFISTDGRKFGKKFSLNLKADTAPPKPLFTLAQTTTIPKYYVLCLKVPDMDETVTGGKLHKDMKHIKINGTKYELKINGGGTDFIKPADSAFIEASKVEKLPIPGAANPPTDAWVLYYQTDIKVEYGAEKNYTITLIDEQGLVSEELKPTAKAEFPVFYVRGTNGDWYNSVPDAAEGDDTTGNGSKEKPYATVTKALTRCTENGVPYIILTDGTIKENNTLNIESSKTLTIAALRKDTPAIIYDKRPNPSDSSPPPPRYLVTTAGTLILDSVILKANITATHGDGSNKFVYGIQQTGGTVTVKGEAAQVRNFAHAVTITGGTFTMEAGSICNNYVDGGNSGVEIKSNGTFILNGGSIKDNKATNHAGVSLTDNNAKFTMTGGEISGNRAYCFGGGISAHGGTVEISGGTINNNHAAEGPYYQSGSTVDVGGGGIYIGGNGTVNFKGGTIKDNFLDGADKNCGAGVFIEEGGTFNMSGGTIEGCKTDPNSSSPKPSKGGGVFVKQGTFNMSGGKVSGNTADKGGGIYGENSAYDRGVITISDGEVSGNTATSGGGIYSKYQLTVSGSAQIKDNNAPNGSGGGIAIPFYGIFYFTGGTVSGNRAKEGSGIYVREPPGNNKPMKMSGKATVTEDNDVFLDNDSPPDEAFITVTGPLSKTPAARLTMKDEPGYTSGYRDGRVVVKGSDSYALTDDDKKKFPITPQQTSSGLKYWKTVLDGNELKLKEP
;
A
#
# COMPACT_ATOMS: atom_id res chain seq x y z
N MET A 1 -1.58 -114.48 -61.25
CA MET A 1 -1.77 -114.28 -59.79
C MET A 1 -0.63 -113.58 -59.04
N LYS A 2 0.64 -113.52 -59.52
CA LYS A 2 1.75 -112.88 -58.77
C LYS A 2 1.87 -111.33 -58.89
N LYS A 3 1.20 -110.67 -59.85
CA LYS A 3 1.18 -109.20 -59.99
C LYS A 3 0.06 -108.51 -59.19
N LEU A 4 -1.09 -109.17 -59.01
CA LEU A 4 -2.23 -108.62 -58.26
C LEU A 4 -1.97 -108.58 -56.74
N LEU A 5 -1.25 -109.59 -56.23
CA LEU A 5 -0.93 -109.69 -54.80
C LEU A 5 0.08 -108.62 -54.34
N LYS A 6 1.01 -108.20 -55.20
CA LYS A 6 1.98 -107.12 -54.87
C LYS A 6 1.33 -105.74 -54.83
N ILE A 7 0.33 -105.48 -55.67
CA ILE A 7 -0.41 -104.21 -55.67
C ILE A 7 -1.35 -104.13 -54.44
N LEU A 8 -1.97 -105.24 -54.03
CA LEU A 8 -2.78 -105.29 -52.81
C LEU A 8 -1.95 -105.14 -51.52
N THR A 9 -0.75 -105.70 -51.43
CA THR A 9 0.11 -105.50 -50.24
C THR A 9 0.65 -104.08 -50.11
N SER A 10 0.87 -103.37 -51.22
CA SER A 10 1.27 -101.95 -51.20
C SER A 10 0.09 -101.03 -50.85
N ALA A 11 -1.14 -101.35 -51.26
CA ALA A 11 -2.33 -100.58 -50.91
C ALA A 11 -2.75 -100.77 -49.43
N VAL A 12 -2.62 -101.98 -48.88
CA VAL A 12 -2.92 -102.25 -47.47
C VAL A 12 -1.85 -101.69 -46.54
N ALA A 13 -0.57 -101.67 -46.93
CA ALA A 13 0.48 -101.01 -46.15
C ALA A 13 0.32 -99.48 -46.09
N VAL A 14 -0.25 -98.85 -47.13
CA VAL A 14 -0.55 -97.42 -47.13
C VAL A 14 -1.80 -97.12 -46.28
N ILE A 15 -2.86 -97.92 -46.36
CA ILE A 15 -4.09 -97.73 -45.56
C ILE A 15 -3.86 -98.00 -44.06
N VAL A 16 -3.04 -98.99 -43.70
CA VAL A 16 -2.71 -99.29 -42.29
C VAL A 16 -1.75 -98.25 -41.68
N PHE A 17 -0.99 -97.52 -42.51
CA PHE A 17 -0.17 -96.40 -42.04
C PHE A 17 -1.01 -95.18 -41.64
N PHE A 18 -2.19 -94.99 -42.24
CA PHE A 18 -3.09 -93.87 -41.91
C PHE A 18 -3.98 -94.15 -40.67
N THR A 19 -4.28 -95.42 -40.35
CA THR A 19 -5.19 -95.75 -39.22
C THR A 19 -4.52 -95.83 -37.84
N ALA A 20 -3.18 -95.86 -37.77
CA ALA A 20 -2.45 -96.01 -36.51
C ALA A 20 -1.90 -94.67 -35.95
N CYS A 21 -2.05 -93.56 -36.67
CA CYS A 21 -1.63 -92.23 -36.23
C CYS A 21 -2.85 -91.34 -36.02
N LYS A 22 -3.08 -90.90 -34.78
CA LYS A 22 -4.21 -90.05 -34.36
C LYS A 22 -4.41 -88.80 -35.26
N GLN A 23 -3.31 -88.27 -35.79
CA GLN A 23 -3.27 -87.13 -36.73
C GLN A 23 -4.03 -87.31 -38.06
N PHE A 24 -4.45 -88.52 -38.42
CA PHE A 24 -5.21 -88.81 -39.65
C PHE A 24 -6.67 -89.25 -39.39
N LEU A 25 -7.10 -89.26 -38.12
CA LEU A 25 -8.48 -89.56 -37.70
C LEU A 25 -9.21 -88.33 -37.15
N ASP A 26 -8.47 -87.33 -36.67
CA ASP A 26 -9.01 -86.03 -36.27
C ASP A 26 -9.32 -85.18 -37.53
N ASP A 27 -10.29 -84.26 -37.44
CA ASP A 27 -10.59 -83.32 -38.54
C ASP A 27 -9.29 -82.59 -38.92
N PRO A 28 -8.79 -82.74 -40.17
CA PRO A 28 -7.53 -82.13 -40.57
C PRO A 28 -7.57 -80.61 -40.39
N GLU A 29 -8.73 -79.98 -40.52
CA GLU A 29 -8.89 -78.54 -40.28
C GLU A 29 -8.70 -78.22 -38.78
N GLU A 30 -9.32 -78.97 -37.87
CA GLU A 30 -9.14 -78.81 -36.42
C GLU A 30 -7.71 -79.10 -35.95
N PHE A 31 -7.06 -80.12 -36.53
CA PHE A 31 -5.67 -80.45 -36.28
C PHE A 31 -4.75 -79.31 -36.75
N PHE A 32 -4.87 -78.86 -38.00
CA PHE A 32 -4.05 -77.76 -38.51
C PHE A 32 -4.33 -76.44 -37.78
N GLU A 33 -5.58 -76.13 -37.42
CA GLU A 33 -5.92 -74.98 -36.59
C GLU A 33 -5.28 -75.04 -35.20
N TYR A 34 -5.29 -76.21 -34.54
CA TYR A 34 -4.66 -76.40 -33.24
C TYR A 34 -3.15 -76.18 -33.30
N TRP A 35 -2.50 -76.66 -34.36
CA TRP A 35 -1.05 -76.54 -34.56
C TRP A 35 -0.63 -75.17 -35.11
N ALA A 36 -1.52 -74.44 -35.79
CA ALA A 36 -1.30 -73.07 -36.24
C ALA A 36 -1.70 -72.00 -35.21
N SER A 37 -2.43 -72.37 -34.15
CA SER A 37 -2.90 -71.44 -33.12
C SER A 37 -1.75 -70.87 -32.30
N GLU A 38 -1.77 -69.54 -32.09
CA GLU A 38 -0.84 -68.84 -31.21
C GLU A 38 -1.51 -68.39 -29.91
N VAL A 39 -0.74 -68.33 -28.82
CA VAL A 39 -1.10 -67.56 -27.63
C VAL A 39 -0.42 -66.21 -27.73
N VAL A 40 -1.23 -65.14 -27.69
CA VAL A 40 -0.72 -63.77 -27.80
C VAL A 40 -1.25 -62.90 -26.65
N PRO A 41 -0.46 -61.96 -26.12
CA PRO A 41 -0.93 -61.04 -25.10
C PRO A 41 -1.76 -59.93 -25.76
N THR A 42 -2.93 -59.62 -25.20
CA THR A 42 -3.86 -58.61 -25.73
C THR A 42 -3.94 -57.34 -24.90
N GLY A 43 -3.36 -57.36 -23.70
CA GLY A 43 -3.29 -56.21 -22.80
C GLY A 43 -2.96 -56.65 -21.38
N PHE A 44 -2.96 -55.70 -20.44
CA PHE A 44 -2.74 -56.00 -19.03
C PHE A 44 -3.56 -55.08 -18.11
N ILE A 45 -3.69 -55.48 -16.85
CA ILE A 45 -4.28 -54.70 -15.76
C ILE A 45 -3.37 -54.85 -14.54
N ILE A 46 -3.13 -53.75 -13.82
CA ILE A 46 -2.48 -53.75 -12.50
C ILE A 46 -3.55 -53.42 -11.45
N ASP A 47 -3.55 -54.15 -10.35
CA ASP A 47 -4.57 -54.05 -9.29
C ASP A 47 -4.39 -52.83 -8.36
N LYS A 48 -3.22 -52.17 -8.41
CA LYS A 48 -2.94 -50.92 -7.71
C LYS A 48 -2.90 -49.71 -8.66
N LYS A 49 -3.09 -48.51 -8.09
CA LYS A 49 -2.95 -47.26 -8.86
C LYS A 49 -1.49 -47.04 -9.24
N THR A 50 -1.25 -46.88 -10.54
CA THR A 50 0.09 -46.68 -11.11
C THR A 50 0.23 -45.28 -11.71
N GLN A 51 1.47 -44.90 -12.03
CA GLN A 51 1.76 -43.72 -12.84
C GLN A 51 2.72 -44.09 -13.96
N LYS A 52 2.51 -43.48 -15.13
CA LYS A 52 3.33 -43.73 -16.31
C LYS A 52 4.17 -42.51 -16.64
N ILE A 53 5.48 -42.69 -16.74
CA ILE A 53 6.43 -41.66 -17.16
C ILE A 53 7.19 -42.18 -18.38
N GLY A 54 6.98 -41.54 -19.52
CA GLY A 54 7.47 -42.07 -20.80
C GLY A 54 6.88 -43.45 -21.08
N ASP A 55 7.73 -44.45 -21.33
CA ASP A 55 7.33 -45.84 -21.57
C ASP A 55 7.42 -46.74 -20.33
N VAL A 56 7.69 -46.16 -19.14
CA VAL A 56 7.84 -46.92 -17.89
C VAL A 56 6.59 -46.75 -17.02
N GLU A 57 6.05 -47.88 -16.58
CA GLU A 57 4.98 -47.94 -15.58
C GLU A 57 5.60 -48.03 -14.18
N TYR A 58 5.10 -47.23 -13.24
CA TYR A 58 5.56 -47.23 -11.85
C TYR A 58 4.47 -47.80 -10.95
N ILE A 59 4.82 -48.83 -10.18
CA ILE A 59 3.94 -49.49 -9.21
C ILE A 59 4.36 -49.17 -7.77
N PRO A 60 3.42 -48.95 -6.85
CA PRO A 60 3.74 -48.64 -5.47
C PRO A 60 4.05 -49.91 -4.65
N SER A 61 4.98 -49.85 -3.71
CA SER A 61 5.06 -50.83 -2.60
C SER A 61 4.13 -50.49 -1.43
N TYR A 62 3.75 -49.21 -1.29
CA TYR A 62 2.89 -48.71 -0.22
C TYR A 62 1.72 -47.92 -0.78
N GLN A 63 0.50 -48.28 -0.40
CA GLN A 63 -0.70 -47.58 -0.83
C GLN A 63 -1.79 -47.73 0.23
N SER A 64 -2.56 -46.66 0.45
CA SER A 64 -3.70 -46.67 1.38
C SER A 64 -3.32 -47.08 2.81
N GLY A 65 -2.15 -46.65 3.29
CA GLY A 65 -1.72 -46.89 4.67
C GLY A 65 -1.10 -48.27 4.93
N THR A 66 -0.82 -49.05 3.89
CA THR A 66 -0.27 -50.40 4.06
C THR A 66 0.63 -50.82 2.91
N TYR A 67 1.56 -51.73 3.22
CA TYR A 67 2.36 -52.41 2.22
C TYR A 67 1.62 -53.67 1.77
N SER A 68 1.51 -53.86 0.46
CA SER A 68 0.78 -54.99 -0.10
C SER A 68 1.39 -55.44 -1.41
N ASP A 69 1.14 -56.70 -1.76
CA ASP A 69 1.54 -57.27 -3.03
C ASP A 69 0.83 -56.56 -4.20
N VAL A 70 1.45 -56.63 -5.39
CA VAL A 70 0.92 -56.03 -6.62
C VAL A 70 0.75 -57.11 -7.67
N THR A 71 -0.46 -57.22 -8.22
CA THR A 71 -0.80 -58.22 -9.24
C THR A 71 -0.90 -57.59 -10.62
N LEU A 72 -0.03 -58.01 -11.54
CA LEU A 72 -0.12 -57.76 -12.97
C LEU A 72 -0.89 -58.90 -13.65
N THR A 73 -2.09 -58.61 -14.13
CA THR A 73 -2.90 -59.57 -14.91
C THR A 73 -2.70 -59.32 -16.40
N ILE A 74 -2.04 -60.25 -17.09
CA ILE A 74 -1.78 -60.23 -18.53
C ILE A 74 -2.91 -60.97 -19.23
N LYS A 75 -3.69 -60.25 -20.04
CA LYS A 75 -4.78 -60.83 -20.82
C LYS A 75 -4.19 -61.56 -22.03
N LEU A 76 -4.70 -62.76 -22.29
CA LEU A 76 -4.26 -63.61 -23.38
C LEU A 76 -5.39 -63.84 -24.37
N HIS A 77 -5.09 -63.79 -25.65
CA HIS A 77 -5.89 -64.47 -26.65
C HIS A 77 -5.36 -65.91 -26.77
N ASN A 78 -6.14 -66.86 -26.29
CA ASN A 78 -5.79 -68.28 -26.20
C ASN A 78 -6.93 -69.13 -26.78
N PRO A 79 -7.13 -69.12 -28.12
CA PRO A 79 -8.36 -69.64 -28.74
C PRO A 79 -8.52 -71.16 -28.64
N LYS A 80 -7.45 -71.90 -28.30
CA LYS A 80 -7.49 -73.35 -28.09
C LYS A 80 -7.22 -73.76 -26.63
N ASN A 81 -7.35 -72.83 -25.68
CA ASN A 81 -7.26 -73.11 -24.23
C ASN A 81 -5.98 -73.85 -23.82
N PHE A 82 -4.83 -73.43 -24.36
CA PHE A 82 -3.53 -73.98 -24.02
C PHE A 82 -3.23 -73.76 -22.54
N THR A 83 -2.83 -74.84 -21.86
CA THR A 83 -2.21 -74.74 -20.54
C THR A 83 -0.77 -74.30 -20.73
N LEU A 84 -0.40 -73.19 -20.11
CA LEU A 84 0.95 -72.64 -20.18
C LEU A 84 1.81 -73.20 -19.05
N VAL A 85 3.10 -73.39 -19.34
CA VAL A 85 4.11 -73.71 -18.33
C VAL A 85 4.34 -72.47 -17.47
N THR A 86 4.05 -72.59 -16.19
CA THR A 86 4.51 -71.65 -15.16
C THR A 86 5.59 -72.32 -14.31
N PRO A 87 6.48 -71.56 -13.65
CA PRO A 87 7.54 -72.15 -12.84
C PRO A 87 6.96 -72.99 -11.68
N ALA A 88 7.49 -74.19 -11.46
CA ALA A 88 7.14 -74.99 -10.27
C ALA A 88 8.15 -74.79 -9.13
N LEU A 89 9.41 -74.50 -9.49
CA LEU A 89 10.54 -74.25 -8.59
C LEU A 89 11.34 -73.04 -9.10
N ALA A 90 12.11 -72.40 -8.22
CA ALA A 90 12.91 -71.23 -8.58
C ALA A 90 13.90 -71.46 -9.73
N ALA A 91 14.46 -72.68 -9.85
CA ALA A 91 15.39 -73.04 -10.91
C ALA A 91 14.75 -73.07 -12.32
N ASP A 92 13.43 -73.16 -12.43
CA ASP A 92 12.71 -73.24 -13.70
C ASP A 92 12.27 -71.87 -14.23
N ALA A 93 12.33 -70.84 -13.39
CA ALA A 93 11.81 -69.51 -13.71
C ALA A 93 12.42 -68.91 -14.98
N GLY A 94 13.75 -68.93 -15.11
CA GLY A 94 14.48 -68.33 -16.23
C GLY A 94 14.16 -68.91 -17.62
N LYS A 95 13.43 -70.03 -17.69
CA LYS A 95 12.93 -70.62 -18.94
C LYS A 95 11.66 -69.94 -19.45
N VAL A 96 10.85 -69.37 -18.56
CA VAL A 96 9.50 -68.83 -18.84
C VAL A 96 9.47 -67.31 -18.66
N ILE A 97 10.08 -66.80 -17.58
CA ILE A 97 10.07 -65.39 -17.21
C ILE A 97 11.49 -64.95 -16.85
N ASN A 98 11.88 -63.79 -17.37
CA ASN A 98 13.13 -63.12 -17.03
C ASN A 98 12.86 -61.65 -16.71
N PHE A 99 13.76 -61.02 -15.97
CA PHE A 99 13.69 -59.60 -15.59
C PHE A 99 14.94 -58.89 -16.12
N PRO A 100 14.93 -58.41 -17.38
CA PRO A 100 16.13 -57.90 -18.04
C PRO A 100 16.82 -56.74 -17.32
N GLY A 101 16.07 -56.01 -16.47
CA GLY A 101 16.57 -54.86 -15.72
C GLY A 101 17.19 -55.18 -14.35
N LEU A 102 17.37 -56.46 -13.99
CA LEU A 102 17.88 -56.89 -12.68
C LEU A 102 19.00 -57.93 -12.79
N LEU A 103 20.07 -57.72 -12.02
CA LEU A 103 21.12 -58.72 -11.77
C LEU A 103 21.52 -58.61 -10.27
N PRO A 104 21.29 -59.64 -9.44
CA PRO A 104 20.73 -60.97 -9.76
C PRO A 104 19.24 -60.95 -10.15
N GLN A 105 18.76 -62.04 -10.77
CA GLN A 105 17.35 -62.23 -11.08
C GLN A 105 16.52 -62.42 -9.80
N PRO A 106 15.26 -61.96 -9.75
CA PRO A 106 14.37 -62.20 -8.61
C PRO A 106 14.01 -63.67 -8.47
N THR A 107 13.77 -64.08 -7.23
CA THR A 107 13.52 -65.46 -6.82
C THR A 107 12.02 -65.78 -6.89
N TYR A 108 11.65 -66.71 -7.75
CA TYR A 108 10.27 -67.21 -7.83
C TYR A 108 9.82 -67.87 -6.51
N GLY A 109 8.62 -67.54 -6.05
CA GLY A 109 8.04 -68.00 -4.78
C GLY A 109 8.48 -67.19 -3.55
N THR A 110 9.35 -66.19 -3.72
CA THR A 110 9.77 -65.26 -2.64
C THR A 110 9.61 -63.81 -3.06
N ASP A 111 10.02 -63.46 -4.28
CA ASP A 111 9.94 -62.11 -4.82
C ASP A 111 8.71 -61.92 -5.71
N TYR A 112 8.28 -62.99 -6.38
CA TYR A 112 7.09 -63.01 -7.20
C TYR A 112 6.53 -64.42 -7.41
N THR A 113 5.27 -64.50 -7.81
CA THR A 113 4.59 -65.73 -8.29
C THR A 113 4.00 -65.50 -9.68
N LEU A 114 3.84 -66.57 -10.47
CA LEU A 114 3.29 -66.52 -11.84
C LEU A 114 2.33 -67.69 -12.03
N GLU A 115 1.05 -67.37 -12.24
CA GLU A 115 -0.02 -68.37 -12.35
C GLU A 115 -0.90 -68.12 -13.56
N GLN A 116 -1.34 -69.19 -14.24
CA GLN A 116 -2.36 -69.10 -15.27
C GLN A 116 -3.76 -69.14 -14.62
N THR A 117 -4.67 -68.27 -15.07
CA THR A 117 -6.04 -68.29 -14.56
C THR A 117 -6.74 -69.61 -14.91
N PRO A 118 -7.72 -70.08 -14.11
CA PRO A 118 -8.42 -71.35 -14.37
C PRO A 118 -9.11 -71.43 -15.74
N ASP A 119 -9.61 -70.29 -16.23
CA ASP A 119 -10.22 -70.14 -17.56
C ASP A 119 -9.19 -70.04 -18.70
N LYS A 120 -7.89 -70.03 -18.36
CA LYS A 120 -6.74 -69.94 -19.26
C LYS A 120 -6.68 -68.68 -20.12
N ALA A 121 -7.49 -67.67 -19.78
CA ALA A 121 -7.59 -66.40 -20.50
C ALA A 121 -6.55 -65.37 -20.05
N ALA A 122 -5.84 -65.60 -18.94
CA ALA A 122 -4.84 -64.68 -18.44
C ALA A 122 -3.69 -65.36 -17.67
N LEU A 123 -2.60 -64.60 -17.48
CA LEU A 123 -1.54 -64.89 -16.51
C LEU A 123 -1.54 -63.83 -15.43
N LYS A 124 -1.38 -64.23 -14.18
CA LYS A 124 -1.22 -63.35 -13.02
C LYS A 124 0.22 -63.42 -12.55
N LEU A 125 0.94 -62.31 -12.69
CA LEU A 125 2.25 -62.11 -12.08
C LEU A 125 2.05 -61.27 -10.81
N THR A 126 2.26 -61.87 -9.65
CA THR A 126 2.15 -61.15 -8.37
C THR A 126 3.55 -60.84 -7.85
N TYR A 127 3.86 -59.57 -7.61
CA TYR A 127 5.07 -59.13 -6.95
C TYR A 127 4.82 -59.06 -5.45
N GLU A 128 5.67 -59.71 -4.67
CA GLU A 128 5.58 -59.75 -3.21
C GLU A 128 6.01 -58.39 -2.61
N SER A 129 5.30 -57.94 -1.57
CA SER A 129 5.51 -56.62 -0.97
C SER A 129 6.95 -56.38 -0.50
N ALA A 130 7.65 -57.40 0.01
CA ALA A 130 9.05 -57.29 0.43
C ALA A 130 9.99 -56.99 -0.76
N PHE A 131 9.73 -57.59 -1.92
CA PHE A 131 10.48 -57.34 -3.14
C PHE A 131 10.27 -55.92 -3.66
N LEU A 132 9.02 -55.44 -3.64
CA LEU A 132 8.69 -54.07 -4.04
C LEU A 132 9.39 -53.04 -3.14
N LYS A 133 9.37 -53.24 -1.81
CA LYS A 133 10.10 -52.38 -0.87
C LYS A 133 11.60 -52.30 -1.15
N ALA A 134 12.21 -53.40 -1.57
CA ALA A 134 13.65 -53.45 -1.86
C ALA A 134 14.02 -52.67 -3.14
N HIS A 135 13.06 -52.42 -4.03
CA HIS A 135 13.26 -51.75 -5.32
C HIS A 135 12.62 -50.36 -5.40
N GLU A 136 12.13 -49.82 -4.28
CA GLU A 136 11.60 -48.46 -4.17
C GLU A 136 12.58 -47.38 -4.68
N TRP A 137 12.05 -46.19 -4.97
CA TRP A 137 12.76 -45.07 -5.61
C TRP A 137 13.14 -45.35 -7.07
N GLY A 138 12.51 -46.35 -7.69
CA GLY A 138 12.79 -46.78 -9.06
C GLY A 138 14.17 -47.46 -9.22
N ASN A 139 14.66 -48.08 -8.15
CA ASN A 139 15.94 -48.78 -8.10
C ASN A 139 15.86 -50.14 -8.79
N GLY A 140 16.23 -50.18 -10.07
CA GLY A 140 16.22 -51.39 -10.89
C GLY A 140 14.94 -51.52 -11.72
N GLY A 141 15.07 -52.18 -12.87
CA GLY A 141 13.94 -52.43 -13.77
C GLY A 141 13.29 -53.77 -13.46
N ILE A 142 12.19 -53.76 -12.70
CA ILE A 142 11.44 -54.97 -12.30
C ILE A 142 10.50 -55.49 -13.39
N GLY A 143 10.60 -54.94 -14.60
CA GLY A 143 9.81 -55.31 -15.77
C GLY A 143 10.03 -56.77 -16.19
N PRO A 144 8.96 -57.55 -16.37
CA PRO A 144 9.07 -58.94 -16.80
C PRO A 144 9.20 -59.02 -18.32
N GLU A 145 9.93 -60.02 -18.82
CA GLU A 145 9.81 -60.58 -20.16
C GLU A 145 9.34 -62.03 -20.04
N ILE A 146 8.14 -62.32 -20.52
CA ILE A 146 7.50 -63.63 -20.43
C ILE A 146 7.42 -64.25 -21.82
N THR A 147 7.96 -65.46 -21.92
CA THR A 147 7.82 -66.34 -23.09
C THR A 147 6.70 -67.34 -22.82
N PHE A 148 5.67 -67.34 -23.67
CA PHE A 148 4.57 -68.31 -23.55
C PHE A 148 5.01 -69.66 -24.11
N ILE A 149 4.98 -70.67 -23.26
CA ILE A 149 5.31 -72.06 -23.58
C ILE A 149 4.14 -72.92 -23.13
N SER A 150 3.54 -73.71 -24.01
CA SER A 150 2.49 -74.67 -23.62
C SER A 150 3.08 -75.93 -23.00
N THR A 151 2.30 -76.64 -22.20
CA THR A 151 2.74 -77.89 -21.52
C THR A 151 3.07 -79.04 -22.49
N ASP A 152 2.66 -78.94 -23.75
CA ASP A 152 3.06 -79.87 -24.83
C ASP A 152 4.42 -79.50 -25.48
N GLY A 153 5.11 -78.48 -24.96
CA GLY A 153 6.45 -78.09 -25.37
C GLY A 153 6.53 -77.00 -26.45
N ARG A 154 5.40 -76.50 -26.98
CA ARG A 154 5.44 -75.44 -27.99
C ARG A 154 5.77 -74.09 -27.37
N LYS A 155 6.65 -73.35 -28.04
CA LYS A 155 7.01 -71.97 -27.71
C LYS A 155 6.32 -71.03 -28.70
N PHE A 156 5.49 -70.13 -28.22
CA PHE A 156 4.78 -69.17 -29.05
C PHE A 156 5.67 -67.98 -29.44
N GLY A 157 5.45 -67.41 -30.63
CA GLY A 157 6.32 -66.38 -31.20
C GLY A 157 6.21 -65.00 -30.52
N LYS A 158 5.05 -64.69 -29.93
CA LYS A 158 4.84 -63.42 -29.20
C LYS A 158 5.18 -63.58 -27.73
N LYS A 159 6.00 -62.65 -27.23
CA LYS A 159 6.31 -62.49 -25.80
C LYS A 159 5.48 -61.36 -25.20
N PHE A 160 5.37 -61.33 -23.88
CA PHE A 160 4.92 -60.16 -23.14
C PHE A 160 6.13 -59.50 -22.48
N SER A 161 6.28 -58.18 -22.67
CA SER A 161 7.28 -57.38 -21.98
C SER A 161 6.65 -56.08 -21.49
N LEU A 162 6.98 -55.65 -20.28
CA LEU A 162 6.53 -54.38 -19.71
C LEU A 162 7.70 -53.70 -19.00
N ASN A 163 7.97 -52.44 -19.30
CA ASN A 163 8.92 -51.65 -18.53
C ASN A 163 8.23 -51.23 -17.23
N LEU A 164 8.71 -51.79 -16.11
CA LEU A 164 8.11 -51.60 -14.80
C LEU A 164 9.19 -51.21 -13.79
N LYS A 165 8.87 -50.28 -12.89
CA LYS A 165 9.67 -49.91 -11.73
C LYS A 165 8.80 -49.88 -10.47
N ALA A 166 9.39 -50.19 -9.32
CA ALA A 166 8.75 -49.98 -8.03
C ALA A 166 9.10 -48.59 -7.53
N ASP A 167 8.10 -47.75 -7.32
CA ASP A 167 8.27 -46.43 -6.72
C ASP A 167 6.92 -45.88 -6.24
N THR A 168 6.85 -45.56 -4.97
CA THR A 168 5.62 -45.07 -4.35
C THR A 168 5.53 -43.56 -4.53
N ALA A 169 4.63 -43.13 -5.40
CA ALA A 169 4.36 -41.73 -5.65
C ALA A 169 4.10 -40.93 -4.36
N PRO A 170 4.50 -39.64 -4.32
CA PRO A 170 4.29 -38.77 -3.16
C PRO A 170 2.85 -38.78 -2.64
N PRO A 171 2.64 -38.77 -1.32
CA PRO A 171 1.31 -38.79 -0.76
C PRO A 171 0.63 -37.42 -0.91
N LYS A 172 -0.70 -37.41 -0.92
CA LYS A 172 -1.47 -36.17 -1.00
C LYS A 172 -1.28 -35.34 0.29
N PRO A 173 -0.84 -34.07 0.21
CA PRO A 173 -0.74 -33.22 1.39
C PRO A 173 -2.11 -32.99 2.05
N LEU A 174 -2.09 -32.90 3.38
CA LEU A 174 -3.20 -32.40 4.20
C LEU A 174 -3.07 -30.88 4.37
N PHE A 175 -4.20 -30.20 4.53
CA PHE A 175 -4.27 -28.74 4.55
C PHE A 175 -4.95 -28.19 5.79
N THR A 176 -4.29 -27.21 6.42
CA THR A 176 -4.88 -26.33 7.43
C THR A 176 -4.65 -24.88 7.02
N LEU A 177 -5.71 -24.05 7.06
CA LEU A 177 -5.60 -22.62 6.78
C LEU A 177 -5.21 -21.85 8.06
N ALA A 178 -4.24 -20.96 7.93
CA ALA A 178 -3.71 -20.13 9.02
C ALA A 178 -3.47 -18.69 8.54
N GLN A 179 -2.85 -17.85 9.38
CA GLN A 179 -2.42 -16.50 9.00
C GLN A 179 -1.01 -16.17 9.49
N THR A 180 -0.41 -15.11 8.92
CA THR A 180 0.88 -14.60 9.36
C THR A 180 0.81 -13.93 10.74
N THR A 181 1.93 -13.82 11.46
CA THR A 181 1.99 -13.05 12.72
C THR A 181 2.15 -11.54 12.49
N THR A 182 2.60 -11.11 11.31
CA THR A 182 2.85 -9.71 10.94
C THR A 182 1.61 -9.01 10.37
N ILE A 183 1.53 -7.68 10.53
CA ILE A 183 0.48 -6.82 9.93
C ILE A 183 1.07 -6.13 8.68
N PRO A 184 0.39 -6.12 7.52
CA PRO A 184 -0.91 -6.75 7.26
C PRO A 184 -0.82 -8.28 7.27
N LYS A 185 -1.90 -8.92 7.72
CA LYS A 185 -2.03 -10.37 7.87
C LYS A 185 -2.33 -11.01 6.52
N TYR A 186 -1.61 -12.08 6.15
CA TYR A 186 -1.85 -12.86 4.93
C TYR A 186 -2.24 -14.29 5.28
N TYR A 187 -3.04 -14.94 4.43
CA TYR A 187 -3.35 -16.36 4.60
C TYR A 187 -2.08 -17.21 4.42
N VAL A 188 -1.98 -18.26 5.23
CA VAL A 188 -0.91 -19.25 5.16
C VAL A 188 -1.53 -20.62 4.93
N LEU A 189 -1.06 -21.33 3.91
CA LEU A 189 -1.42 -22.72 3.67
C LEU A 189 -0.42 -23.60 4.44
N CYS A 190 -0.88 -24.23 5.53
CA CYS A 190 -0.08 -25.19 6.28
C CYS A 190 -0.29 -26.58 5.66
N LEU A 191 0.77 -27.12 5.06
CA LEU A 191 0.73 -28.33 4.26
C LEU A 191 1.46 -29.45 5.01
N LYS A 192 0.70 -30.33 5.66
CA LYS A 192 1.24 -31.52 6.34
C LYS A 192 1.32 -32.67 5.34
N VAL A 193 2.50 -33.24 5.17
CA VAL A 193 2.70 -34.40 4.28
C VAL A 193 2.59 -35.67 5.13
N PRO A 194 1.60 -36.56 4.89
CA PRO A 194 1.47 -37.81 5.64
C PRO A 194 2.49 -38.84 5.16
N ASP A 195 2.58 -39.99 5.84
CA ASP A 195 3.39 -41.16 5.46
C ASP A 195 4.91 -40.92 5.31
N MET A 196 5.41 -39.73 5.64
CA MET A 196 6.84 -39.41 5.54
C MET A 196 7.72 -40.21 6.50
N ASP A 197 7.13 -40.77 7.56
CA ASP A 197 7.85 -41.57 8.55
C ASP A 197 8.00 -43.05 8.18
N GLU A 198 7.28 -43.49 7.15
CA GLU A 198 7.35 -44.84 6.62
C GLU A 198 8.76 -45.19 6.12
N THR A 199 9.14 -46.45 6.25
CA THR A 199 10.50 -46.91 5.96
C THR A 199 10.51 -48.13 5.07
N VAL A 200 11.50 -48.16 4.19
CA VAL A 200 11.85 -49.32 3.37
C VAL A 200 13.35 -49.58 3.50
N THR A 201 13.83 -50.66 2.89
CA THR A 201 15.25 -51.03 2.97
C THR A 201 16.12 -49.89 2.46
N GLY A 202 16.93 -49.30 3.34
CA GLY A 202 17.85 -48.21 2.99
C GLY A 202 17.31 -46.77 3.18
N GLY A 203 16.17 -46.57 3.85
CA GLY A 203 15.75 -45.24 4.31
C GLY A 203 14.24 -45.00 4.45
N LYS A 204 13.84 -43.73 4.49
CA LYS A 204 12.43 -43.29 4.47
C LYS A 204 11.82 -43.55 3.09
N LEU A 205 10.57 -44.01 3.05
CA LEU A 205 9.84 -44.34 1.82
C LEU A 205 9.86 -43.19 0.81
N HIS A 206 9.65 -41.95 1.25
CA HIS A 206 9.62 -40.77 0.38
C HIS A 206 10.90 -39.92 0.47
N LYS A 207 12.07 -40.56 0.65
CA LYS A 207 13.36 -39.83 0.78
C LYS A 207 13.76 -39.07 -0.50
N ASP A 208 13.18 -39.44 -1.63
CA ASP A 208 13.39 -38.92 -2.98
C ASP A 208 12.41 -37.79 -3.36
N MET A 209 11.70 -37.24 -2.38
CA MET A 209 10.89 -36.03 -2.55
C MET A 209 11.75 -34.87 -3.08
N LYS A 210 11.37 -34.26 -4.20
CA LYS A 210 12.21 -33.26 -4.89
C LYS A 210 11.60 -31.90 -5.04
N HIS A 211 10.30 -31.81 -5.32
CA HIS A 211 9.63 -30.54 -5.53
C HIS A 211 8.24 -30.50 -4.91
N ILE A 212 7.84 -29.30 -4.52
CA ILE A 212 6.45 -28.91 -4.36
C ILE A 212 6.08 -27.95 -5.48
N LYS A 213 4.94 -28.17 -6.12
CA LYS A 213 4.40 -27.31 -7.18
C LYS A 213 3.13 -26.62 -6.68
N ILE A 214 3.10 -25.29 -6.71
CA ILE A 214 1.96 -24.47 -6.28
C ILE A 214 1.58 -23.53 -7.43
N ASN A 215 0.33 -23.58 -7.89
CA ASN A 215 -0.21 -22.77 -9.02
C ASN A 215 0.66 -22.78 -10.28
N GLY A 216 1.27 -23.92 -10.60
CA GLY A 216 2.16 -24.03 -11.76
C GLY A 216 3.65 -23.87 -11.43
N THR A 217 4.00 -23.12 -10.38
CA THR A 217 5.38 -22.84 -9.98
C THR A 217 5.98 -24.00 -9.20
N LYS A 218 7.16 -24.47 -9.60
CA LYS A 218 7.92 -25.53 -8.90
C LYS A 218 8.92 -24.91 -7.93
N TYR A 219 8.96 -25.42 -6.71
CA TYR A 219 9.92 -25.07 -5.67
C TYR A 219 10.72 -26.30 -5.28
N GLU A 220 12.02 -26.15 -5.06
CA GLU A 220 12.85 -27.24 -4.52
C GLU A 220 12.37 -27.61 -3.12
N LEU A 221 12.26 -28.92 -2.87
CA LEU A 221 11.94 -29.49 -1.58
C LEU A 221 13.04 -30.49 -1.22
N LYS A 222 13.55 -30.38 0.02
CA LYS A 222 14.65 -31.23 0.52
C LYS A 222 14.29 -31.73 1.90
N ILE A 223 14.78 -32.92 2.23
CA ILE A 223 14.68 -33.50 3.56
C ILE A 223 15.98 -33.20 4.31
N ASN A 224 15.90 -32.92 5.61
CA ASN A 224 17.06 -32.64 6.43
C ASN A 224 17.99 -33.85 6.54
N GLY A 225 19.25 -33.63 6.92
CA GLY A 225 20.25 -34.72 7.01
C GLY A 225 19.90 -35.82 8.03
N GLY A 226 18.98 -35.54 8.97
CA GLY A 226 18.47 -36.52 9.93
C GLY A 226 17.29 -37.36 9.43
N GLY A 227 16.70 -37.03 8.28
CA GLY A 227 15.51 -37.71 7.78
C GLY A 227 14.28 -37.52 8.67
N THR A 228 14.20 -36.40 9.41
CA THR A 228 13.15 -36.14 10.40
C THR A 228 12.17 -35.04 10.01
N ASP A 229 12.54 -34.16 9.08
CA ASP A 229 11.68 -33.08 8.59
C ASP A 229 12.17 -32.54 7.24
N PHE A 230 11.36 -31.69 6.60
CA PHE A 230 11.77 -30.88 5.45
C PHE A 230 12.71 -29.75 5.86
N ILE A 231 13.57 -29.37 4.93
CA ILE A 231 14.25 -28.07 4.95
C ILE A 231 13.30 -27.06 4.30
N LYS A 232 13.01 -25.95 4.99
CA LYS A 232 12.19 -24.87 4.44
C LYS A 232 12.72 -24.43 3.07
N PRO A 233 11.88 -24.40 2.01
CA PRO A 233 12.30 -23.88 0.71
C PRO A 233 12.89 -22.46 0.82
N ALA A 234 13.84 -22.14 -0.06
CA ALA A 234 14.58 -20.88 -0.02
C ALA A 234 13.73 -19.65 -0.41
N ASP A 235 12.66 -19.87 -1.18
CA ASP A 235 11.75 -18.81 -1.61
C ASP A 235 11.07 -18.13 -0.42
N SER A 236 10.93 -16.80 -0.48
CA SER A 236 10.34 -15.98 0.58
C SER A 236 8.86 -16.28 0.85
N ALA A 237 8.15 -16.91 -0.08
CA ALA A 237 6.78 -17.35 0.13
C ALA A 237 6.69 -18.49 1.16
N PHE A 238 7.78 -19.23 1.41
CA PHE A 238 7.84 -20.22 2.47
C PHE A 238 8.40 -19.60 3.74
N ILE A 239 7.59 -19.63 4.80
CA ILE A 239 7.90 -19.00 6.09
C ILE A 239 8.10 -20.04 7.19
N GLU A 240 8.72 -19.61 8.29
CA GLU A 240 8.92 -20.44 9.48
C GLU A 240 7.62 -20.59 10.27
N ALA A 241 7.46 -21.72 10.98
CA ALA A 241 6.31 -21.98 11.85
C ALA A 241 6.08 -20.84 12.87
N SER A 242 7.16 -20.23 13.37
CA SER A 242 7.11 -19.09 14.31
C SER A 242 6.47 -17.81 13.74
N LYS A 243 6.26 -17.75 12.42
CA LYS A 243 5.59 -16.64 11.72
C LYS A 243 4.14 -16.96 11.37
N VAL A 244 3.62 -18.09 11.84
CA VAL A 244 2.27 -18.57 11.56
C VAL A 244 1.46 -18.62 12.84
N GLU A 245 0.23 -18.15 12.79
CA GLU A 245 -0.74 -18.24 13.88
C GLU A 245 -2.10 -18.71 13.39
N LYS A 246 -2.92 -19.19 14.33
CA LYS A 246 -4.28 -19.64 14.07
C LYS A 246 -5.14 -18.50 13.53
N LEU A 247 -6.04 -18.82 12.60
CA LEU A 247 -7.06 -17.88 12.14
C LEU A 247 -7.97 -17.43 13.30
N PRO A 248 -8.32 -16.13 13.37
CA PRO A 248 -9.11 -15.59 14.46
C PRO A 248 -10.62 -15.81 14.22
N ILE A 249 -11.00 -17.02 13.80
CA ILE A 249 -12.39 -17.41 13.57
C ILE A 249 -12.78 -18.58 14.48
N PRO A 250 -14.05 -18.64 14.94
CA PRO A 250 -14.53 -19.74 15.76
C PRO A 250 -14.32 -21.09 15.06
N GLY A 251 -13.81 -22.09 15.78
CA GLY A 251 -13.63 -23.44 15.25
C GLY A 251 -12.44 -23.64 14.30
N ALA A 252 -11.63 -22.62 14.01
CA ALA A 252 -10.40 -22.82 13.24
C ALA A 252 -9.48 -23.86 13.90
N ALA A 253 -8.87 -24.73 13.10
CA ALA A 253 -7.86 -25.66 13.59
C ALA A 253 -6.57 -24.91 13.97
N ASN A 254 -5.83 -25.42 14.95
CA ASN A 254 -4.48 -24.93 15.21
C ASN A 254 -3.59 -25.25 14.00
N PRO A 255 -2.70 -24.34 13.57
CA PRO A 255 -1.67 -24.68 12.60
C PRO A 255 -0.88 -25.89 13.10
N PRO A 256 -0.67 -26.93 12.27
CA PRO A 256 0.13 -28.08 12.68
C PRO A 256 1.57 -27.63 12.96
N THR A 257 2.16 -28.13 14.05
CA THR A 257 3.54 -27.82 14.48
C THR A 257 4.44 -29.05 14.49
N ASP A 258 3.91 -30.20 14.09
CA ASP A 258 4.67 -31.45 14.01
C ASP A 258 5.61 -31.42 12.80
N ALA A 259 6.50 -32.41 12.70
CA ALA A 259 7.38 -32.59 11.54
C ALA A 259 6.60 -32.72 10.22
N TRP A 260 7.25 -32.57 9.08
CA TRP A 260 6.71 -32.73 7.73
C TRP A 260 5.65 -31.69 7.34
N VAL A 261 5.79 -30.46 7.85
CA VAL A 261 4.87 -29.35 7.56
C VAL A 261 5.60 -28.25 6.79
N LEU A 262 4.99 -27.80 5.69
CA LEU A 262 5.41 -26.62 4.94
C LEU A 262 4.41 -25.48 5.16
N TYR A 263 4.90 -24.26 5.39
CA TYR A 263 4.08 -23.07 5.57
C TYR A 263 4.25 -22.14 4.38
N TYR A 264 3.22 -22.07 3.52
CA TYR A 264 3.22 -21.22 2.33
C TYR A 264 2.38 -19.96 2.57
N GLN A 265 3.03 -18.80 2.69
CA GLN A 265 2.38 -17.50 2.75
C GLN A 265 1.83 -17.14 1.37
N THR A 266 0.52 -16.90 1.32
CA THR A 266 -0.18 -16.45 0.12
C THR A 266 0.01 -14.96 -0.13
N ASP A 267 -0.35 -14.51 -1.33
CA ASP A 267 -0.50 -13.11 -1.70
C ASP A 267 -1.83 -12.48 -1.24
N ILE A 268 -2.66 -13.24 -0.51
CA ILE A 268 -4.02 -12.84 -0.13
C ILE A 268 -4.07 -12.41 1.33
N LYS A 269 -4.51 -11.16 1.55
CA LYS A 269 -4.73 -10.63 2.90
C LYS A 269 -5.93 -11.30 3.57
N VAL A 270 -5.84 -11.46 4.87
CA VAL A 270 -6.94 -11.99 5.71
C VAL A 270 -7.98 -10.88 5.94
N GLU A 271 -8.79 -10.65 4.91
CA GLU A 271 -9.83 -9.62 4.91
C GLU A 271 -11.16 -10.20 4.41
N TYR A 272 -12.26 -9.55 4.76
CA TYR A 272 -13.59 -9.95 4.29
C TYR A 272 -13.68 -9.94 2.76
N GLY A 273 -14.22 -11.02 2.18
CA GLY A 273 -14.41 -11.16 0.73
C GLY A 273 -13.15 -11.59 -0.04
N ALA A 274 -12.00 -11.74 0.63
CA ALA A 274 -10.79 -12.24 0.00
C ALA A 274 -10.88 -13.76 -0.22
N GLU A 275 -10.66 -14.20 -1.47
CA GLU A 275 -10.71 -15.61 -1.86
C GLU A 275 -9.73 -15.87 -3.00
N LYS A 276 -8.94 -16.95 -2.90
CA LYS A 276 -8.15 -17.47 -4.02
C LYS A 276 -8.00 -18.97 -3.92
N ASN A 277 -8.20 -19.64 -5.05
CA ASN A 277 -7.97 -21.07 -5.19
C ASN A 277 -6.51 -21.36 -5.50
N TYR A 278 -5.99 -22.44 -4.93
CA TYR A 278 -4.65 -22.94 -5.20
C TYR A 278 -4.70 -24.36 -5.74
N THR A 279 -3.67 -24.76 -6.48
CA THR A 279 -3.42 -26.15 -6.90
C THR A 279 -2.04 -26.56 -6.40
N ILE A 280 -1.97 -27.68 -5.68
CA ILE A 280 -0.74 -28.14 -5.02
C ILE A 280 -0.50 -29.61 -5.33
N THR A 281 0.71 -29.93 -5.78
CA THR A 281 1.20 -31.30 -5.98
C THR A 281 2.63 -31.45 -5.49
N LEU A 282 2.95 -32.59 -4.90
CA LEU A 282 4.33 -33.01 -4.62
C LEU A 282 4.88 -33.81 -5.80
N ILE A 283 6.20 -33.74 -6.00
CA ILE A 283 6.90 -34.41 -7.11
C ILE A 283 8.21 -35.00 -6.57
N ASP A 284 8.46 -36.28 -6.85
CA ASP A 284 9.73 -36.95 -6.50
C ASP A 284 10.83 -36.77 -7.56
N GLU A 285 11.93 -37.51 -7.41
CA GLU A 285 13.06 -37.50 -8.34
C GLU A 285 12.74 -38.10 -9.71
N GLN A 286 11.86 -39.10 -9.78
CA GLN A 286 11.46 -39.73 -11.04
C GLN A 286 10.41 -38.92 -11.79
N GLY A 287 9.72 -38.01 -11.09
CA GLY A 287 8.68 -37.17 -11.63
C GLY A 287 7.27 -37.68 -11.35
N LEU A 288 7.10 -38.66 -10.46
CA LEU A 288 5.76 -39.09 -10.04
C LEU A 288 5.14 -37.98 -9.20
N VAL A 289 3.84 -37.82 -9.33
CA VAL A 289 3.12 -36.70 -8.71
C VAL A 289 2.14 -37.21 -7.68
N SER A 290 1.99 -36.46 -6.58
CA SER A 290 0.87 -36.71 -5.66
C SER A 290 -0.47 -36.48 -6.35
N GLU A 291 -1.54 -36.98 -5.75
CA GLU A 291 -2.86 -36.44 -6.06
C GLU A 291 -2.89 -34.92 -5.80
N GLU A 292 -3.64 -34.20 -6.63
CA GLU A 292 -3.73 -32.75 -6.55
C GLU A 292 -4.59 -32.32 -5.34
N LEU A 293 -4.03 -31.45 -4.52
CA LEU A 293 -4.73 -30.74 -3.46
C LEU A 293 -5.19 -29.38 -3.99
N LYS A 294 -6.46 -29.03 -3.77
CA LYS A 294 -7.08 -27.77 -4.22
C LYS A 294 -7.60 -26.95 -3.04
N PRO A 295 -6.74 -26.32 -2.23
CA PRO A 295 -7.21 -25.52 -1.12
C PRO A 295 -7.67 -24.14 -1.59
N THR A 296 -8.57 -23.54 -0.82
CA THR A 296 -9.01 -22.17 -1.02
C THR A 296 -8.52 -21.33 0.17
N ALA A 297 -7.81 -20.24 -0.13
CA ALA A 297 -7.46 -19.24 0.88
C ALA A 297 -8.67 -18.34 1.11
N LYS A 298 -9.51 -18.72 2.08
CA LYS A 298 -10.74 -18.01 2.46
C LYS A 298 -11.09 -18.34 3.90
N ALA A 299 -11.33 -17.31 4.72
CA ALA A 299 -11.95 -17.46 6.03
C ALA A 299 -13.41 -17.04 5.97
N GLU A 300 -14.28 -17.84 6.58
CA GLU A 300 -15.66 -17.46 6.82
C GLU A 300 -15.76 -16.76 8.17
N PHE A 301 -15.81 -15.44 8.11
CA PHE A 301 -16.03 -14.60 9.28
C PHE A 301 -17.51 -14.59 9.64
N PRO A 302 -17.89 -14.47 10.93
CA PRO A 302 -19.28 -14.28 11.31
C PRO A 302 -19.87 -13.00 10.68
N VAL A 303 -20.96 -13.16 9.93
CA VAL A 303 -21.66 -12.09 9.23
C VAL A 303 -23.06 -11.88 9.82
N PHE A 304 -23.42 -10.63 10.07
CA PHE A 304 -24.77 -10.22 10.43
C PHE A 304 -25.32 -9.22 9.41
N TYR A 305 -26.56 -9.41 8.99
CA TYR A 305 -27.26 -8.52 8.07
C TYR A 305 -28.14 -7.54 8.86
N VAL A 306 -28.01 -6.26 8.52
CA VAL A 306 -28.79 -5.16 9.07
C VAL A 306 -29.46 -4.43 7.92
N ARG A 307 -30.76 -4.18 8.06
CA ARG A 307 -31.53 -3.52 7.04
C ARG A 307 -32.40 -2.42 7.60
N GLY A 308 -32.21 -1.23 7.05
CA GLY A 308 -33.06 -0.08 7.29
C GLY A 308 -34.19 0.06 6.28
N THR A 309 -34.87 1.20 6.33
CA THR A 309 -35.90 1.56 5.34
C THR A 309 -35.26 1.92 3.99
N ASN A 310 -35.99 1.77 2.88
CA ASN A 310 -35.53 2.11 1.52
C ASN A 310 -34.29 1.31 1.05
N GLY A 311 -34.19 0.05 1.45
CA GLY A 311 -33.20 -0.89 0.90
C GLY A 311 -33.79 -1.73 -0.23
N ASP A 312 -33.17 -1.71 -1.41
CA ASP A 312 -33.63 -2.46 -2.61
C ASP A 312 -33.26 -3.96 -2.58
N TRP A 313 -32.67 -4.42 -1.47
CA TRP A 313 -32.29 -5.81 -1.17
C TRP A 313 -33.31 -6.87 -1.61
N TYR A 314 -34.60 -6.58 -1.44
CA TYR A 314 -35.70 -7.52 -1.65
C TYR A 314 -35.76 -8.16 -3.03
N ASN A 315 -35.38 -7.43 -4.07
CA ASN A 315 -35.59 -7.89 -5.44
C ASN A 315 -34.73 -9.10 -5.82
N SER A 316 -33.77 -9.47 -4.96
CA SER A 316 -32.74 -10.48 -5.26
C SER A 316 -32.69 -11.63 -4.24
N VAL A 317 -33.54 -11.63 -3.21
CA VAL A 317 -33.48 -12.61 -2.10
C VAL A 317 -34.86 -13.16 -1.78
N PRO A 318 -35.13 -14.43 -2.10
CA PRO A 318 -36.36 -15.10 -1.71
C PRO A 318 -36.56 -15.04 -0.18
N ASP A 319 -37.80 -14.82 0.26
CA ASP A 319 -38.21 -14.82 1.68
C ASP A 319 -37.53 -13.79 2.60
N ALA A 320 -36.83 -12.80 2.03
CA ALA A 320 -36.28 -11.70 2.81
C ALA A 320 -37.40 -10.87 3.47
N ALA A 321 -37.22 -10.53 4.75
CA ALA A 321 -38.12 -9.71 5.56
C ALA A 321 -37.56 -8.28 5.80
N GLU A 322 -38.39 -7.40 6.38
CA GLU A 322 -37.92 -6.12 6.91
C GLU A 322 -36.96 -6.35 8.07
N GLY A 323 -36.04 -5.40 8.29
CA GLY A 323 -35.18 -5.45 9.47
C GLY A 323 -36.02 -5.31 10.74
N ASP A 324 -35.85 -6.24 11.67
CA ASP A 324 -36.55 -6.24 12.97
C ASP A 324 -35.59 -6.68 14.09
N ASP A 325 -35.43 -5.84 15.12
CA ASP A 325 -34.55 -6.14 16.26
C ASP A 325 -35.18 -7.10 17.29
N THR A 326 -36.48 -7.36 17.17
CA THR A 326 -37.25 -8.29 18.02
C THR A 326 -37.25 -9.69 17.42
N THR A 327 -37.65 -9.81 16.15
CA THR A 327 -37.82 -11.12 15.48
C THR A 327 -36.69 -11.49 14.52
N GLY A 328 -35.86 -10.52 14.10
CA GLY A 328 -34.70 -10.76 13.26
C GLY A 328 -33.64 -11.61 13.98
N ASN A 329 -32.95 -12.44 13.22
CA ASN A 329 -31.86 -13.29 13.70
C ASN A 329 -30.50 -12.90 13.11
N GLY A 330 -30.46 -11.87 12.26
CA GLY A 330 -29.24 -11.37 11.62
C GLY A 330 -28.85 -12.15 10.36
N SER A 331 -29.68 -13.06 9.88
CA SER A 331 -29.50 -13.73 8.58
C SER A 331 -29.94 -12.83 7.43
N LYS A 332 -29.63 -13.26 6.20
CA LYS A 332 -30.03 -12.60 4.96
C LYS A 332 -31.55 -12.52 4.78
N GLU A 333 -32.28 -13.51 5.29
CA GLU A 333 -33.73 -13.63 5.24
C GLU A 333 -34.42 -12.86 6.38
N LYS A 334 -33.83 -12.84 7.58
CA LYS A 334 -34.36 -12.16 8.77
C LYS A 334 -33.33 -11.19 9.37
N PRO A 335 -32.99 -10.10 8.67
CA PRO A 335 -31.99 -9.14 9.12
C PRO A 335 -32.43 -8.40 10.39
N TYR A 336 -31.47 -7.83 11.11
CA TYR A 336 -31.75 -6.88 12.18
C TYR A 336 -32.16 -5.51 11.62
N ALA A 337 -32.85 -4.69 12.42
CA ALA A 337 -33.21 -3.32 12.06
C ALA A 337 -32.08 -2.32 12.33
N THR A 338 -31.23 -2.60 13.33
CA THR A 338 -30.14 -1.70 13.75
C THR A 338 -28.77 -2.38 13.81
N VAL A 339 -27.71 -1.59 13.60
CA VAL A 339 -26.33 -1.99 13.85
C VAL A 339 -26.11 -2.21 15.34
N THR A 340 -26.74 -1.40 16.21
CA THR A 340 -26.71 -1.64 17.67
C THR A 340 -27.14 -3.08 18.00
N LYS A 341 -28.21 -3.59 17.39
CA LYS A 341 -28.64 -4.97 17.65
C LYS A 341 -27.63 -6.00 17.15
N ALA A 342 -27.09 -5.82 15.95
CA ALA A 342 -26.08 -6.71 15.40
C ALA A 342 -24.79 -6.74 16.26
N LEU A 343 -24.38 -5.59 16.82
CA LEU A 343 -23.24 -5.49 17.73
C LEU A 343 -23.40 -6.38 18.97
N THR A 344 -24.62 -6.57 19.49
CA THR A 344 -24.86 -7.46 20.66
C THR A 344 -24.51 -8.92 20.39
N ARG A 345 -24.35 -9.31 19.12
CA ARG A 345 -23.95 -10.66 18.68
C ARG A 345 -22.44 -10.79 18.45
N CYS A 346 -21.70 -9.70 18.49
CA CYS A 346 -20.25 -9.67 18.35
C CYS A 346 -19.56 -9.96 19.69
N THR A 347 -19.83 -11.12 20.29
CA THR A 347 -19.52 -11.41 21.71
C THR A 347 -18.11 -11.92 21.96
N GLU A 348 -17.47 -12.57 21.00
CA GLU A 348 -16.13 -13.15 21.19
C GLU A 348 -15.03 -12.09 21.03
N ASN A 349 -13.95 -12.19 21.82
CA ASN A 349 -12.82 -11.28 21.76
C ASN A 349 -11.83 -11.75 20.70
N GLY A 350 -11.24 -10.82 19.95
CA GLY A 350 -10.27 -11.12 18.90
C GLY A 350 -10.86 -11.68 17.60
N VAL A 351 -12.14 -12.06 17.57
CA VAL A 351 -12.84 -12.51 16.35
C VAL A 351 -13.27 -11.30 15.50
N PRO A 352 -12.91 -11.26 14.20
CA PRO A 352 -13.43 -10.25 13.27
C PRO A 352 -14.89 -10.54 12.91
N TYR A 353 -15.76 -9.57 13.16
CA TYR A 353 -17.17 -9.62 12.77
C TYR A 353 -17.46 -8.70 11.59
N ILE A 354 -18.43 -9.07 10.75
CA ILE A 354 -18.91 -8.22 9.67
C ILE A 354 -20.39 -7.93 9.86
N ILE A 355 -20.75 -6.66 9.72
CA ILE A 355 -22.13 -6.19 9.67
C ILE A 355 -22.37 -5.62 8.27
N LEU A 356 -23.21 -6.30 7.49
CA LEU A 356 -23.62 -5.86 6.16
C LEU A 356 -24.90 -5.05 6.27
N THR A 357 -24.86 -3.83 5.75
CA THR A 357 -25.90 -2.82 5.92
C THR A 357 -26.56 -2.47 4.58
N ASP A 358 -27.87 -2.23 4.58
CA ASP A 358 -28.59 -1.71 3.42
C ASP A 358 -29.72 -0.74 3.84
N GLY A 359 -29.98 0.26 3.01
CA GLY A 359 -30.98 1.30 3.27
C GLY A 359 -30.58 2.30 4.36
N THR A 360 -31.59 2.96 4.94
CA THR A 360 -31.44 3.95 6.02
C THR A 360 -31.76 3.33 7.37
N ILE A 361 -30.71 3.08 8.15
CA ILE A 361 -30.73 2.50 9.48
C ILE A 361 -30.83 3.62 10.51
N LYS A 362 -31.80 3.55 11.41
CA LYS A 362 -32.03 4.59 12.43
C LYS A 362 -31.53 4.10 13.78
N GLU A 363 -30.39 4.63 14.22
CA GLU A 363 -29.80 4.29 15.51
C GLU A 363 -30.39 5.12 16.65
N ASN A 364 -30.70 4.45 17.76
CA ASN A 364 -31.15 5.07 19.01
C ASN A 364 -30.08 5.00 20.11
N ASN A 365 -28.94 4.36 19.85
CA ASN A 365 -27.87 4.14 20.82
C ASN A 365 -26.50 4.47 20.20
N THR A 366 -25.49 4.59 21.06
CA THR A 366 -24.09 4.67 20.62
C THR A 366 -23.61 3.29 20.16
N LEU A 367 -22.95 3.25 19.01
CA LEU A 367 -22.24 2.08 18.51
C LEU A 367 -20.88 1.99 19.22
N ASN A 368 -20.78 1.17 20.26
CA ASN A 368 -19.55 1.02 21.03
C ASN A 368 -18.75 -0.22 20.58
N ILE A 369 -17.52 -0.01 20.11
CA ILE A 369 -16.58 -1.05 19.68
C ILE A 369 -15.41 -1.09 20.68
N GLU A 370 -15.47 -2.03 21.60
CA GLU A 370 -14.48 -2.22 22.67
C GLU A 370 -13.09 -2.60 22.14
N SER A 371 -12.05 -2.42 22.95
CA SER A 371 -10.64 -2.59 22.55
C SER A 371 -10.28 -3.99 22.04
N SER A 372 -10.96 -5.02 22.51
CA SER A 372 -10.76 -6.41 22.08
C SER A 372 -11.54 -6.79 20.82
N LYS A 373 -12.35 -5.88 20.26
CA LYS A 373 -13.26 -6.15 19.15
C LYS A 373 -12.67 -5.71 17.82
N THR A 374 -12.89 -6.55 16.81
CA THR A 374 -12.58 -6.24 15.40
C THR A 374 -13.87 -6.30 14.61
N LEU A 375 -14.25 -5.20 13.97
CA LEU A 375 -15.53 -5.05 13.32
C LEU A 375 -15.38 -4.39 11.95
N THR A 376 -16.04 -4.96 10.95
CA THR A 376 -16.30 -4.30 9.67
C THR A 376 -17.79 -3.96 9.58
N ILE A 377 -18.13 -2.70 9.35
CA ILE A 377 -19.47 -2.27 8.97
C ILE A 377 -19.39 -1.83 7.51
N ALA A 378 -20.04 -2.59 6.63
CA ALA A 378 -19.98 -2.37 5.20
C ALA A 378 -21.39 -2.20 4.62
N ALA A 379 -21.52 -1.34 3.62
CA ALA A 379 -22.71 -1.37 2.78
C ALA A 379 -22.68 -2.66 1.96
N LEU A 380 -23.81 -3.37 1.89
CA LEU A 380 -23.89 -4.54 1.03
C LEU A 380 -23.64 -4.17 -0.44
N ARG A 381 -24.22 -3.03 -0.85
CA ARG A 381 -24.12 -2.50 -2.20
C ARG A 381 -23.18 -1.30 -2.15
N LYS A 382 -21.97 -1.45 -2.68
CA LYS A 382 -20.92 -0.40 -2.59
C LYS A 382 -21.28 0.86 -3.37
N ASP A 383 -22.08 0.73 -4.41
CA ASP A 383 -22.63 1.80 -5.25
C ASP A 383 -23.85 2.50 -4.64
N THR A 384 -24.57 1.82 -3.73
CA THR A 384 -25.72 2.37 -2.99
C THR A 384 -25.43 2.32 -1.49
N PRO A 385 -24.72 3.33 -0.94
CA PRO A 385 -24.24 3.29 0.43
C PRO A 385 -25.41 3.23 1.41
N ALA A 386 -25.28 2.38 2.44
CA ALA A 386 -26.21 2.39 3.56
C ALA A 386 -26.00 3.65 4.41
N ILE A 387 -27.09 4.21 4.93
CA ILE A 387 -27.07 5.38 5.81
C ILE A 387 -27.32 4.92 7.23
N ILE A 388 -26.33 5.09 8.11
CA ILE A 388 -26.47 4.93 9.56
C ILE A 388 -26.79 6.31 10.13
N TYR A 389 -28.06 6.52 10.40
CA TYR A 389 -28.62 7.80 10.83
C TYR A 389 -28.79 7.83 12.35
N ASP A 390 -28.18 8.84 12.97
CA ASP A 390 -28.38 9.13 14.38
C ASP A 390 -29.75 9.77 14.62
N LYS A 391 -30.71 8.97 15.10
CA LYS A 391 -32.09 9.39 15.34
C LYS A 391 -32.30 9.95 16.75
N ARG A 392 -31.26 9.92 17.61
CA ARG A 392 -31.39 10.36 18.99
C ARG A 392 -31.68 11.85 19.05
N PRO A 393 -32.52 12.31 20.02
CA PRO A 393 -32.70 13.74 20.25
C PRO A 393 -31.38 14.41 20.60
N ASN A 394 -31.31 15.73 20.41
CA ASN A 394 -30.17 16.51 20.89
C ASN A 394 -30.05 16.37 22.42
N PRO A 395 -28.83 16.41 22.98
CA PRO A 395 -28.61 16.40 24.44
C PRO A 395 -29.45 17.49 25.15
N SER A 396 -29.86 17.26 26.41
CA SER A 396 -30.66 18.22 27.20
C SER A 396 -29.81 19.29 27.90
N ASP A 397 -30.41 20.40 28.30
CA ASP A 397 -29.81 21.65 28.83
C ASP A 397 -29.09 21.57 30.20
N SER A 398 -28.33 20.51 30.50
CA SER A 398 -27.29 20.63 31.54
C SER A 398 -26.23 21.62 31.06
N SER A 399 -25.68 22.48 31.93
CA SER A 399 -24.72 23.51 31.54
C SER A 399 -23.27 23.11 31.90
N PRO A 400 -22.45 22.61 30.96
CA PRO A 400 -22.77 22.13 29.60
C PRO A 400 -23.14 20.64 29.56
N PRO A 401 -23.83 20.14 28.51
CA PRO A 401 -24.19 18.74 28.39
C PRO A 401 -23.03 17.86 27.96
N PRO A 402 -23.04 16.56 28.32
CA PRO A 402 -22.00 15.64 27.91
C PRO A 402 -22.01 15.43 26.39
N PRO A 403 -20.84 15.30 25.74
CA PRO A 403 -20.73 14.92 24.32
C PRO A 403 -21.46 13.62 24.00
N ARG A 404 -22.21 13.61 22.90
CA ARG A 404 -22.97 12.45 22.41
C ARG A 404 -22.38 11.97 21.08
N TYR A 405 -21.70 10.84 21.11
CA TYR A 405 -21.08 10.21 19.93
C TYR A 405 -22.02 9.17 19.29
N LEU A 406 -22.11 9.10 17.96
CA LEU A 406 -22.75 7.98 17.25
C LEU A 406 -21.91 6.71 17.37
N VAL A 407 -20.59 6.84 17.20
CA VAL A 407 -19.65 5.72 17.30
C VAL A 407 -18.59 6.04 18.35
N THR A 408 -18.32 5.09 19.24
CA THR A 408 -17.15 5.12 20.13
C THR A 408 -16.33 3.86 19.91
N THR A 409 -15.01 3.99 19.80
CA THR A 409 -14.16 2.82 19.59
C THR A 409 -12.79 2.93 20.24
N ALA A 410 -12.40 1.84 20.89
CA ALA A 410 -11.01 1.57 21.29
C ALA A 410 -10.43 0.35 20.55
N GLY A 411 -11.26 -0.34 19.75
CA GLY A 411 -10.92 -1.56 19.01
C GLY A 411 -10.55 -1.30 17.56
N THR A 412 -10.75 -2.31 16.71
CA THR A 412 -10.56 -2.19 15.26
C THR A 412 -11.91 -2.03 14.57
N LEU A 413 -12.09 -0.93 13.82
CA LEU A 413 -13.30 -0.63 13.07
C LEU A 413 -12.97 -0.32 11.60
N ILE A 414 -13.62 -1.02 10.69
CA ILE A 414 -13.60 -0.71 9.26
C ILE A 414 -14.99 -0.21 8.85
N LEU A 415 -15.05 0.95 8.23
CA LEU A 415 -16.24 1.51 7.60
C LEU A 415 -16.06 1.43 6.08
N ASP A 416 -16.77 0.53 5.40
CA ASP A 416 -16.67 0.36 3.93
C ASP A 416 -17.97 0.82 3.26
N SER A 417 -17.88 1.95 2.54
CA SER A 417 -18.97 2.49 1.73
C SER A 417 -20.26 2.79 2.53
N VAL A 418 -20.14 3.14 3.82
CA VAL A 418 -21.28 3.53 4.67
C VAL A 418 -21.29 5.03 4.96
N ILE A 419 -22.48 5.59 5.09
CA ILE A 419 -22.69 7.00 5.45
C ILE A 419 -23.11 7.07 6.91
N LEU A 420 -22.26 7.63 7.77
CA LEU A 420 -22.65 8.08 9.11
C LEU A 420 -23.23 9.48 8.99
N LYS A 421 -24.45 9.68 9.51
CA LYS A 421 -25.17 10.93 9.36
C LYS A 421 -25.93 11.33 10.63
N ALA A 422 -25.83 12.60 11.00
CA ALA A 422 -26.78 13.24 11.92
C ALA A 422 -27.64 14.31 11.20
N ASN A 423 -28.47 15.02 11.94
CA ASN A 423 -29.35 16.07 11.41
C ASN A 423 -28.89 17.49 11.79
N ILE A 424 -27.57 17.73 11.78
CA ILE A 424 -27.00 19.06 12.00
C ILE A 424 -26.78 19.69 10.62
N THR A 425 -27.54 20.74 10.32
CA THR A 425 -27.38 21.57 9.11
C THR A 425 -26.93 22.96 9.53
N ALA A 426 -26.30 23.73 8.64
CA ALA A 426 -25.51 24.96 8.88
C ALA A 426 -26.17 26.15 9.63
N THR A 427 -27.32 25.96 10.29
CA THR A 427 -28.10 26.96 11.03
C THR A 427 -28.27 26.55 12.48
N HIS A 428 -27.27 26.80 13.33
CA HIS A 428 -27.43 26.61 14.78
C HIS A 428 -26.66 27.66 15.57
N GLY A 429 -27.37 28.33 16.49
CA GLY A 429 -26.81 29.17 17.57
C GLY A 429 -26.42 28.33 18.79
N ASP A 430 -26.31 28.95 19.96
CA ASP A 430 -25.76 28.44 21.24
C ASP A 430 -26.50 27.26 21.92
N GLY A 431 -27.08 26.33 21.16
CA GLY A 431 -27.86 25.19 21.67
C GLY A 431 -27.10 23.88 21.84
N SER A 432 -27.80 22.88 22.41
CA SER A 432 -27.26 21.56 22.77
C SER A 432 -26.82 20.69 21.58
N ASN A 433 -27.15 21.08 20.35
CA ASN A 433 -26.76 20.38 19.14
C ASN A 433 -25.24 20.47 18.84
N LYS A 434 -24.54 21.45 19.43
CA LYS A 434 -23.06 21.55 19.39
C LYS A 434 -22.39 20.31 20.02
N PHE A 435 -23.13 19.50 20.77
CA PHE A 435 -22.62 18.31 21.46
C PHE A 435 -22.92 16.99 20.72
N VAL A 436 -23.24 17.04 19.42
CA VAL A 436 -23.53 15.86 18.59
C VAL A 436 -22.31 15.51 17.74
N TYR A 437 -21.67 14.39 18.06
CA TYR A 437 -20.42 13.94 17.49
C TYR A 437 -20.61 12.67 16.64
N GLY A 438 -19.84 12.53 15.57
CA GLY A 438 -19.83 11.32 14.73
C GLY A 438 -19.08 10.18 15.40
N ILE A 439 -17.75 10.25 15.42
CA ILE A 439 -16.88 9.18 15.90
C ILE A 439 -15.96 9.68 17.02
N GLN A 440 -15.88 8.92 18.12
CA GLN A 440 -14.79 9.01 19.09
C GLN A 440 -13.88 7.80 18.95
N GLN A 441 -12.59 8.02 18.71
CA GLN A 441 -11.57 6.99 18.77
C GLN A 441 -10.65 7.23 19.97
N THR A 442 -10.58 6.26 20.87
CA THR A 442 -9.73 6.31 22.07
C THR A 442 -8.57 5.32 22.04
N GLY A 443 -8.54 4.43 21.05
CA GLY A 443 -7.51 3.41 20.86
C GLY A 443 -7.69 2.65 19.55
N GLY A 444 -6.92 1.57 19.38
CA GLY A 444 -7.07 0.65 18.25
C GLY A 444 -6.90 1.30 16.88
N THR A 445 -7.63 0.80 15.89
CA THR A 445 -7.55 1.28 14.50
C THR A 445 -8.92 1.56 13.91
N VAL A 446 -9.06 2.64 13.16
CA VAL A 446 -10.26 2.93 12.37
C VAL A 446 -9.84 3.12 10.93
N THR A 447 -10.50 2.44 9.98
CA THR A 447 -10.23 2.59 8.54
C THR A 447 -11.51 2.90 7.78
N VAL A 448 -11.50 3.97 7.00
CA VAL A 448 -12.60 4.35 6.08
C VAL A 448 -12.21 3.96 4.66
N LYS A 449 -13.05 3.12 4.03
CA LYS A 449 -12.89 2.60 2.67
C LYS A 449 -14.13 2.90 1.82
N GLY A 450 -13.94 2.89 0.50
CA GLY A 450 -15.00 3.11 -0.48
C GLY A 450 -15.35 4.58 -0.71
N GLU A 451 -15.45 4.98 -1.97
CA GLU A 451 -15.69 6.39 -2.37
C GLU A 451 -17.03 6.94 -1.85
N ALA A 452 -18.02 6.07 -1.65
CA ALA A 452 -19.33 6.43 -1.15
C ALA A 452 -19.41 6.61 0.37
N ALA A 453 -18.35 6.26 1.12
CA ALA A 453 -18.34 6.40 2.57
C ALA A 453 -18.35 7.87 2.98
N GLN A 454 -19.17 8.24 3.97
CA GLN A 454 -19.23 9.62 4.46
C GLN A 454 -19.41 9.71 5.97
N VAL A 455 -18.83 10.74 6.59
CA VAL A 455 -19.19 11.20 7.94
C VAL A 455 -19.64 12.65 7.83
N ARG A 456 -20.94 12.89 8.00
CA ARG A 456 -21.53 14.20 7.68
C ARG A 456 -22.66 14.65 8.58
N ASN A 457 -22.91 15.95 8.54
CA ASN A 457 -24.00 16.62 9.26
C ASN A 457 -23.93 16.39 10.78
N PHE A 458 -22.72 16.27 11.34
CA PHE A 458 -22.45 16.33 12.78
C PHE A 458 -21.96 17.74 13.16
N ALA A 459 -21.96 18.05 14.46
CA ALA A 459 -21.23 19.23 14.94
C ALA A 459 -19.72 19.00 14.84
N HIS A 460 -19.30 17.80 15.28
CA HIS A 460 -17.94 17.32 15.27
C HIS A 460 -17.91 15.96 14.59
N ALA A 461 -17.20 15.81 13.46
CA ALA A 461 -17.25 14.58 12.68
C ALA A 461 -16.47 13.46 13.36
N VAL A 462 -15.19 13.71 13.68
CA VAL A 462 -14.27 12.71 14.22
C VAL A 462 -13.39 13.33 15.30
N THR A 463 -13.29 12.66 16.45
CA THR A 463 -12.37 13.01 17.54
C THR A 463 -11.46 11.82 17.84
N ILE A 464 -10.15 12.00 17.72
CA ILE A 464 -9.13 10.97 17.93
C ILE A 464 -8.29 11.35 19.14
N THR A 465 -8.43 10.60 20.23
CA THR A 465 -7.63 10.77 21.47
C THR A 465 -6.56 9.70 21.63
N GLY A 466 -6.65 8.61 20.87
CA GLY A 466 -5.67 7.52 20.85
C GLY A 466 -5.92 6.59 19.67
N GLY A 467 -4.93 5.76 19.34
CA GLY A 467 -5.00 4.86 18.18
C GLY A 467 -4.71 5.57 16.85
N THR A 468 -5.01 4.87 15.76
CA THR A 468 -4.80 5.36 14.39
C THR A 468 -6.11 5.37 13.61
N PHE A 469 -6.48 6.52 13.05
CA PHE A 469 -7.58 6.67 12.11
C PHE A 469 -7.02 6.83 10.70
N THR A 470 -7.43 6.00 9.75
CA THR A 470 -6.96 6.01 8.37
C THR A 470 -8.12 6.23 7.41
N MET A 471 -8.00 7.23 6.54
CA MET A 471 -8.86 7.39 5.37
C MET A 471 -8.12 6.91 4.11
N GLU A 472 -8.63 5.84 3.51
CA GLU A 472 -8.20 5.36 2.20
C GLU A 472 -9.07 5.96 1.08
N ALA A 473 -10.34 6.23 1.36
CA ALA A 473 -11.31 6.84 0.46
C ALA A 473 -12.46 7.51 1.25
N GLY A 474 -13.49 8.00 0.55
CA GLY A 474 -14.70 8.57 1.14
C GLY A 474 -14.56 10.05 1.53
N SER A 475 -15.49 10.57 2.32
CA SER A 475 -15.46 11.99 2.72
C SER A 475 -15.92 12.28 4.15
N ILE A 476 -15.18 13.15 4.85
CA ILE A 476 -15.67 13.82 6.06
C ILE A 476 -16.17 15.20 5.62
N CYS A 477 -17.48 15.41 5.60
CA CYS A 477 -18.04 16.58 4.94
C CYS A 477 -19.28 17.18 5.57
N ASN A 478 -19.52 18.48 5.28
CA ASN A 478 -20.72 19.20 5.70
C ASN A 478 -20.99 19.11 7.22
N ASN A 479 -19.91 19.03 8.00
CA ASN A 479 -20.01 19.13 9.46
C ASN A 479 -19.95 20.60 9.85
N TYR A 480 -20.71 20.96 10.88
CA TYR A 480 -20.83 22.36 11.28
C TYR A 480 -20.97 22.55 12.78
N VAL A 481 -20.11 23.38 13.36
CA VAL A 481 -20.27 23.86 14.73
C VAL A 481 -19.96 25.36 14.83
N ASP A 482 -20.79 26.08 15.56
CA ASP A 482 -20.51 27.46 15.95
C ASP A 482 -19.68 27.46 17.25
N GLY A 483 -18.39 27.21 17.11
CA GLY A 483 -17.42 26.99 18.20
C GLY A 483 -16.52 25.79 17.92
N GLY A 484 -15.51 25.54 18.76
CA GLY A 484 -14.71 24.30 18.72
C GLY A 484 -14.08 23.96 17.36
N ASN A 485 -13.97 22.66 17.03
CA ASN A 485 -13.38 22.09 15.81
C ASN A 485 -14.42 21.22 15.08
N SER A 486 -14.66 21.33 13.77
CA SER A 486 -15.79 20.59 13.15
C SER A 486 -15.43 19.26 12.46
N GLY A 487 -14.43 19.24 11.59
CA GLY A 487 -14.07 18.05 10.82
C GLY A 487 -13.41 16.98 11.68
N VAL A 488 -12.07 16.96 11.70
CA VAL A 488 -11.26 15.99 12.44
C VAL A 488 -10.49 16.69 13.54
N GLU A 489 -10.74 16.32 14.79
CA GLU A 489 -9.92 16.73 15.94
C GLU A 489 -8.97 15.60 16.35
N ILE A 490 -7.69 15.91 16.50
CA ILE A 490 -6.64 15.00 16.97
C ILE A 490 -6.04 15.60 18.24
N LYS A 491 -6.05 14.83 19.32
CA LYS A 491 -5.48 15.23 20.61
C LYS A 491 -4.83 14.06 21.34
N SER A 492 -4.11 14.36 22.40
CA SER A 492 -3.32 13.37 23.15
C SER A 492 -2.44 12.56 22.20
N ASN A 493 -2.49 11.22 22.21
CA ASN A 493 -1.65 10.36 21.38
C ASN A 493 -2.35 9.89 20.08
N GLY A 494 -3.40 10.61 19.65
CA GLY A 494 -4.14 10.29 18.43
C GLY A 494 -3.30 10.44 17.17
N THR A 495 -3.49 9.54 16.21
CA THR A 495 -2.88 9.62 14.87
C THR A 495 -3.96 9.59 13.80
N PHE A 496 -3.90 10.53 12.86
CA PHE A 496 -4.74 10.53 11.66
C PHE A 496 -3.87 10.39 10.40
N ILE A 497 -4.30 9.53 9.48
CA ILE A 497 -3.64 9.27 8.20
C ILE A 497 -4.64 9.48 7.07
N LEU A 498 -4.34 10.40 6.16
CA LEU A 498 -5.10 10.65 4.93
C LEU A 498 -4.28 10.16 3.72
N ASN A 499 -4.63 8.98 3.22
CA ASN A 499 -4.04 8.41 2.01
C ASN A 499 -4.89 8.71 0.77
N GLY A 500 -6.20 8.83 0.94
CA GLY A 500 -7.17 9.15 -0.10
C GLY A 500 -8.50 9.62 0.49
N GLY A 501 -9.46 9.98 -0.38
CA GLY A 501 -10.71 10.60 0.05
C GLY A 501 -10.60 12.11 0.27
N SER A 502 -11.61 12.69 0.93
CA SER A 502 -11.74 14.14 1.10
C SER A 502 -12.18 14.58 2.50
N ILE A 503 -11.69 15.73 2.96
CA ILE A 503 -12.20 16.45 4.13
C ILE A 503 -12.69 17.79 3.62
N LYS A 504 -14.01 17.95 3.50
CA LYS A 504 -14.55 19.06 2.72
C LYS A 504 -15.80 19.71 3.24
N ASP A 505 -15.93 21.00 2.96
CA ASP A 505 -17.13 21.80 3.28
C ASP A 505 -17.50 21.73 4.77
N ASN A 506 -16.52 21.49 5.64
CA ASN A 506 -16.73 21.57 7.09
C ASN A 506 -16.60 23.03 7.52
N LYS A 507 -17.38 23.43 8.50
CA LYS A 507 -17.41 24.82 8.95
C LYS A 507 -17.39 24.91 10.47
N ALA A 508 -16.50 25.75 10.98
CA ALA A 508 -16.32 25.94 12.42
C ALA A 508 -15.98 27.39 12.75
N THR A 509 -16.08 27.76 14.02
CA THR A 509 -15.51 29.04 14.47
C THR A 509 -13.99 29.02 14.43
N ASN A 510 -13.38 27.90 14.82
CA ASN A 510 -11.95 27.67 14.67
C ASN A 510 -11.74 26.27 14.04
N HIS A 511 -10.67 26.07 13.28
CA HIS A 511 -10.16 24.75 12.91
C HIS A 511 -11.20 23.82 12.25
N ALA A 512 -11.63 24.16 11.03
CA ALA A 512 -12.78 23.54 10.41
C ALA A 512 -12.49 22.17 9.77
N GLY A 513 -11.37 22.03 9.06
CA GLY A 513 -10.94 20.77 8.46
C GLY A 513 -10.29 19.82 9.47
N VAL A 514 -8.95 19.81 9.55
CA VAL A 514 -8.17 18.98 10.48
C VAL A 514 -7.54 19.85 11.56
N SER A 515 -7.73 19.49 12.82
CA SER A 515 -7.19 20.23 13.97
C SER A 515 -6.35 19.33 14.87
N LEU A 516 -5.10 19.74 15.12
CA LEU A 516 -4.24 19.17 16.14
C LEU A 516 -4.23 20.12 17.33
N THR A 517 -4.68 19.65 18.50
CA THR A 517 -4.86 20.48 19.71
C THR A 517 -3.97 20.06 20.88
N ASP A 518 -3.04 19.12 20.65
CA ASP A 518 -2.10 18.59 21.64
C ASP A 518 -0.71 18.36 21.00
N ASN A 519 0.35 18.47 21.80
CA ASN A 519 1.73 18.31 21.33
C ASN A 519 2.07 16.90 20.82
N ASN A 520 1.34 15.87 21.27
CA ASN A 520 1.57 14.49 20.84
C ASN A 520 0.70 14.06 19.65
N ALA A 521 -0.23 14.92 19.21
CA ALA A 521 -1.10 14.65 18.07
C ALA A 521 -0.29 14.53 16.77
N LYS A 522 -0.67 13.58 15.91
CA LYS A 522 0.01 13.33 14.63
C LYS A 522 -0.97 13.30 13.47
N PHE A 523 -0.64 14.03 12.41
CA PHE A 523 -1.35 13.96 11.15
C PHE A 523 -0.37 13.63 10.02
N THR A 524 -0.71 12.66 9.18
CA THR A 524 0.04 12.32 7.97
C THR A 524 -0.87 12.38 6.75
N MET A 525 -0.44 13.11 5.72
CA MET A 525 -1.12 13.23 4.43
C MET A 525 -0.20 12.78 3.30
N THR A 526 -0.55 11.67 2.66
CA THR A 526 0.19 11.12 1.49
C THR A 526 -0.61 11.30 0.19
N GLY A 527 -1.92 11.53 0.30
CA GLY A 527 -2.84 11.78 -0.80
C GLY A 527 -4.14 12.43 -0.31
N GLY A 528 -5.20 12.32 -1.10
CA GLY A 528 -6.51 12.90 -0.79
C GLY A 528 -6.58 14.43 -0.93
N GLU A 529 -7.72 14.97 -0.50
CA GLU A 529 -8.07 16.38 -0.65
C GLU A 529 -8.62 16.98 0.66
N ILE A 530 -8.17 18.19 1.01
CA ILE A 530 -8.78 19.02 2.06
C ILE A 530 -9.29 20.29 1.40
N SER A 531 -10.61 20.47 1.28
CA SER A 531 -11.15 21.57 0.49
C SER A 531 -12.46 22.21 0.94
N GLY A 532 -12.66 23.48 0.63
CA GLY A 532 -13.90 24.19 0.95
C GLY A 532 -14.18 24.38 2.44
N ASN A 533 -13.23 24.04 3.32
CA ASN A 533 -13.44 24.14 4.76
C ASN A 533 -13.32 25.61 5.21
N ARG A 534 -14.24 26.03 6.09
CA ARG A 534 -14.41 27.42 6.55
C ARG A 534 -14.20 27.54 8.05
N ALA A 535 -13.11 28.20 8.47
CA ALA A 535 -12.91 28.63 9.84
C ALA A 535 -13.21 30.14 9.97
N TYR A 536 -13.72 30.60 11.12
CA TYR A 536 -13.93 32.04 11.35
C TYR A 536 -12.68 32.80 11.85
N CYS A 537 -11.59 32.13 12.21
CA CYS A 537 -10.34 32.82 12.58
C CYS A 537 -9.10 32.13 12.05
N PHE A 538 -8.94 30.85 12.41
CA PHE A 538 -7.70 30.12 12.17
C PHE A 538 -7.95 28.73 11.58
N GLY A 539 -7.15 28.34 10.58
CA GLY A 539 -7.05 26.97 10.10
C GLY A 539 -8.31 26.49 9.39
N GLY A 540 -8.60 27.06 8.22
CA GLY A 540 -9.71 26.60 7.37
C GLY A 540 -9.51 25.12 7.01
N GLY A 541 -8.39 24.79 6.39
CA GLY A 541 -8.00 23.42 6.03
C GLY A 541 -7.36 22.64 7.19
N ILE A 542 -6.18 23.06 7.64
CA ILE A 542 -5.42 22.42 8.73
C ILE A 542 -5.09 23.45 9.81
N SER A 543 -5.28 23.09 11.08
CA SER A 543 -4.75 23.80 12.23
C SER A 543 -3.80 22.91 13.01
N ALA A 544 -2.52 23.28 13.04
CA ALA A 544 -1.47 22.65 13.84
C ALA A 544 -1.15 23.52 15.06
N HIS A 545 -2.05 23.49 16.06
CA HIS A 545 -1.87 24.20 17.33
C HIS A 545 -1.19 23.28 18.35
N GLY A 546 0.08 22.97 18.07
CA GLY A 546 0.82 21.83 18.62
C GLY A 546 0.91 20.67 17.61
N GLY A 547 1.48 19.55 18.04
CA GLY A 547 1.54 18.31 17.28
C GLY A 547 2.49 18.35 16.07
N THR A 548 2.48 17.27 15.30
CA THR A 548 3.29 17.13 14.08
C THR A 548 2.42 16.77 12.89
N VAL A 549 2.59 17.52 11.79
CA VAL A 549 1.95 17.26 10.51
C VAL A 549 3.01 16.90 9.46
N GLU A 550 2.86 15.74 8.82
CA GLU A 550 3.72 15.26 7.75
C GLU A 550 2.93 15.23 6.43
N ILE A 551 3.32 16.04 5.45
CA ILE A 551 2.64 16.10 4.14
C ILE A 551 3.64 15.73 3.05
N SER A 552 3.32 14.67 2.30
CA SER A 552 4.13 14.17 1.18
C SER A 552 3.37 14.14 -0.15
N GLY A 553 2.05 14.36 -0.13
CA GLY A 553 1.19 14.40 -1.31
C GLY A 553 -0.21 14.93 -0.97
N GLY A 554 -1.10 14.89 -1.97
CA GLY A 554 -2.48 15.40 -1.86
C GLY A 554 -2.61 16.91 -2.09
N THR A 555 -3.84 17.41 -1.96
CA THR A 555 -4.18 18.82 -2.26
C THR A 555 -4.95 19.48 -1.12
N ILE A 556 -4.55 20.69 -0.73
CA ILE A 556 -5.24 21.55 0.24
C ILE A 556 -5.71 22.79 -0.51
N ASN A 557 -7.02 22.88 -0.83
CA ASN A 557 -7.51 23.93 -1.73
C ASN A 557 -8.84 24.57 -1.34
N ASN A 558 -9.05 25.83 -1.75
CA ASN A 558 -10.31 26.54 -1.55
C ASN A 558 -10.80 26.57 -0.08
N ASN A 559 -9.88 26.37 0.87
CA ASN A 559 -10.18 26.53 2.28
C ASN A 559 -10.01 28.01 2.64
N HIS A 560 -10.77 28.47 3.62
CA HIS A 560 -10.68 29.88 4.00
C HIS A 560 -10.85 30.13 5.49
N ALA A 561 -10.21 31.21 5.92
CA ALA A 561 -10.38 31.82 7.23
C ALA A 561 -11.13 33.15 7.06
N ALA A 562 -12.18 33.41 7.85
CA ALA A 562 -13.05 34.57 7.69
C ALA A 562 -13.42 35.26 9.00
N GLU A 563 -13.26 36.58 9.18
CA GLU A 563 -13.63 37.24 10.45
C GLU A 563 -15.06 36.86 10.94
N GLY A 564 -15.15 36.34 12.17
CA GLY A 564 -16.41 35.88 12.77
C GLY A 564 -17.16 36.96 13.55
N PRO A 565 -18.50 36.85 13.71
CA PRO A 565 -19.35 37.87 14.35
C PRO A 565 -19.17 37.99 15.87
N TYR A 566 -18.51 37.03 16.52
CA TYR A 566 -18.35 36.97 17.98
C TYR A 566 -17.20 37.81 18.53
N TYR A 567 -16.27 38.27 17.69
CA TYR A 567 -15.21 39.16 18.13
C TYR A 567 -15.76 40.59 18.20
N GLN A 568 -15.71 41.18 19.40
CA GLN A 568 -16.26 42.50 19.67
C GLN A 568 -15.72 43.52 18.67
N SER A 569 -16.62 44.33 18.10
CA SER A 569 -16.28 45.52 17.33
C SER A 569 -15.16 46.30 18.02
N GLY A 570 -13.96 46.34 17.41
CA GLY A 570 -12.77 46.99 17.96
C GLY A 570 -11.61 46.04 18.34
N SER A 571 -11.82 44.72 18.35
CA SER A 571 -10.75 43.73 18.56
C SER A 571 -10.03 43.41 17.24
N THR A 572 -8.77 43.84 17.10
CA THR A 572 -7.96 43.52 15.91
C THR A 572 -7.30 42.14 16.05
N VAL A 573 -8.06 41.07 15.92
CA VAL A 573 -7.49 39.70 15.86
C VAL A 573 -6.92 39.45 14.46
N ASP A 574 -5.76 38.79 14.40
CA ASP A 574 -5.23 38.31 13.13
C ASP A 574 -6.12 37.16 12.63
N VAL A 575 -6.45 37.14 11.35
CA VAL A 575 -7.23 36.05 10.71
C VAL A 575 -6.38 35.44 9.61
N GLY A 576 -6.23 34.12 9.61
CA GLY A 576 -5.20 33.51 8.80
C GLY A 576 -5.20 31.99 8.71
N GLY A 577 -4.36 31.48 7.81
CA GLY A 577 -4.20 30.05 7.58
C GLY A 577 -5.45 29.45 6.95
N GLY A 578 -5.95 30.07 5.88
CA GLY A 578 -7.05 29.50 5.09
C GLY A 578 -6.73 28.05 4.72
N GLY A 579 -5.54 27.83 4.16
CA GLY A 579 -4.98 26.49 3.98
C GLY A 579 -4.49 25.86 5.29
N ILE A 580 -3.42 26.41 5.87
CA ILE A 580 -2.76 25.87 7.07
C ILE A 580 -2.48 26.98 8.09
N TYR A 581 -2.89 26.78 9.33
CA TYR A 581 -2.46 27.55 10.49
C TYR A 581 -1.51 26.73 11.36
N ILE A 582 -0.46 27.34 11.90
CA ILE A 582 0.56 26.69 12.74
C ILE A 582 0.85 27.59 13.94
N GLY A 583 0.69 27.06 15.16
CA GLY A 583 0.97 27.78 16.40
C GLY A 583 1.21 26.81 17.56
N GLY A 584 1.47 27.31 18.76
CA GLY A 584 1.56 26.49 19.98
C GLY A 584 2.65 25.41 19.94
N ASN A 585 3.79 25.69 19.31
CA ASN A 585 4.88 24.74 19.03
C ASN A 585 4.54 23.64 17.99
N GLY A 586 3.47 23.81 17.22
CA GLY A 586 3.15 22.91 16.11
C GLY A 586 4.23 22.90 15.03
N THR A 587 4.48 21.72 14.45
CA THR A 587 5.44 21.55 13.37
C THR A 587 4.76 20.94 12.15
N VAL A 588 4.93 21.57 10.99
CA VAL A 588 4.46 21.05 9.70
C VAL A 588 5.66 20.81 8.80
N ASN A 589 5.85 19.56 8.38
CA ASN A 589 6.89 19.12 7.46
C ASN A 589 6.26 18.85 6.08
N PHE A 590 6.47 19.76 5.15
CA PHE A 590 5.90 19.75 3.80
C PHE A 590 6.94 19.29 2.78
N LYS A 591 6.85 18.02 2.41
CA LYS A 591 7.78 17.31 1.51
C LYS A 591 7.23 17.18 0.09
N GLY A 592 5.91 17.30 -0.07
CA GLY A 592 5.20 17.18 -1.35
C GLY A 592 3.73 17.56 -1.22
N GLY A 593 3.01 17.57 -2.33
CA GLY A 593 1.60 18.01 -2.40
C GLY A 593 1.44 19.49 -2.81
N THR A 594 0.19 19.95 -2.83
CA THR A 594 -0.18 21.31 -3.30
C THR A 594 -1.10 22.02 -2.32
N ILE A 595 -0.72 23.22 -1.89
CA ILE A 595 -1.59 24.19 -1.19
C ILE A 595 -2.01 25.22 -2.24
N LYS A 596 -3.29 25.28 -2.62
CA LYS A 596 -3.71 26.20 -3.69
C LYS A 596 -5.04 26.89 -3.46
N ASP A 597 -5.19 28.10 -3.99
CA ASP A 597 -6.47 28.82 -4.05
C ASP A 597 -7.15 28.97 -2.66
N ASN A 598 -6.38 28.89 -1.58
CA ASN A 598 -6.89 29.15 -0.23
C ASN A 598 -6.97 30.67 -0.05
N PHE A 599 -7.97 31.13 0.70
CA PHE A 599 -8.28 32.54 0.77
C PHE A 599 -8.67 33.06 2.16
N LEU A 600 -8.73 34.38 2.29
CA LEU A 600 -9.14 35.09 3.51
C LEU A 600 -10.37 35.95 3.22
N ASP A 601 -11.37 35.93 4.09
CA ASP A 601 -12.64 36.65 3.91
C ASP A 601 -12.89 37.64 5.07
N GLY A 602 -13.35 38.85 4.76
CA GLY A 602 -13.89 39.81 5.73
C GLY A 602 -12.94 40.53 6.71
N ALA A 603 -11.73 40.04 6.99
CA ALA A 603 -10.94 40.55 8.11
C ALA A 603 -10.07 41.79 7.79
N ASP A 604 -10.00 42.76 8.72
CA ASP A 604 -9.13 43.94 8.61
C ASP A 604 -7.62 43.63 8.70
N LYS A 605 -7.25 42.50 9.34
CA LYS A 605 -5.86 42.00 9.47
C LYS A 605 -5.73 40.60 8.87
N ASN A 606 -5.57 40.55 7.55
CA ASN A 606 -5.44 39.31 6.79
C ASN A 606 -3.99 38.78 6.77
N CYS A 607 -3.78 37.58 7.33
CA CYS A 607 -2.49 36.99 7.62
C CYS A 607 -2.35 35.60 7.00
N GLY A 608 -1.73 35.45 5.83
CA GLY A 608 -1.43 34.12 5.28
C GLY A 608 -2.63 33.37 4.74
N ALA A 609 -3.03 33.62 3.49
CA ALA A 609 -4.14 32.89 2.87
C ALA A 609 -3.81 31.40 2.68
N GLY A 610 -2.59 31.10 2.22
CA GLY A 610 -2.04 29.75 2.17
C GLY A 610 -1.66 29.24 3.56
N VAL A 611 -0.62 29.81 4.15
CA VAL A 611 -0.02 29.39 5.42
C VAL A 611 0.15 30.57 6.38
N PHE A 612 -0.30 30.40 7.62
CA PHE A 612 -0.03 31.32 8.72
C PHE A 612 0.76 30.60 9.82
N ILE A 613 1.95 31.12 10.12
CA ILE A 613 2.83 30.67 11.20
C ILE A 613 2.85 31.70 12.34
N GLU A 614 2.40 31.27 13.50
CA GLU A 614 2.31 32.06 14.73
C GLU A 614 3.31 31.58 15.80
N GLU A 615 3.11 31.96 17.06
CA GLU A 615 4.07 31.75 18.15
C GLU A 615 4.46 30.27 18.31
N GLY A 616 5.78 30.01 18.26
CA GLY A 616 6.37 28.67 18.37
C GLY A 616 6.16 27.78 17.14
N GLY A 617 5.36 28.19 16.16
CA GLY A 617 5.07 27.42 14.95
C GLY A 617 6.30 27.27 14.06
N THR A 618 6.47 26.08 13.47
CA THR A 618 7.54 25.80 12.51
C THR A 618 6.97 25.16 11.24
N PHE A 619 7.29 25.75 10.09
CA PHE A 619 6.97 25.19 8.77
C PHE A 619 8.26 24.87 8.01
N ASN A 620 8.49 23.57 7.77
CA ASN A 620 9.64 23.08 7.01
C ASN A 620 9.19 22.62 5.63
N MET A 621 9.50 23.40 4.61
CA MET A 621 9.20 23.09 3.21
C MET A 621 10.46 22.56 2.52
N SER A 622 10.38 21.32 2.03
CA SER A 622 11.46 20.66 1.26
C SER A 622 10.99 20.24 -0.14
N GLY A 623 9.69 20.31 -0.41
CA GLY A 623 9.09 20.05 -1.71
C GLY A 623 7.66 20.61 -1.80
N GLY A 624 6.91 20.20 -2.82
CA GLY A 624 5.53 20.62 -3.03
C GLY A 624 5.38 22.06 -3.56
N THR A 625 4.14 22.54 -3.66
CA THR A 625 3.79 23.87 -4.21
C THR A 625 2.78 24.61 -3.36
N ILE A 626 2.96 25.93 -3.20
CA ILE A 626 2.01 26.87 -2.61
C ILE A 626 1.63 27.90 -3.69
N GLU A 627 0.38 27.88 -4.15
CA GLU A 627 -0.03 28.72 -5.29
C GLU A 627 -1.42 29.35 -5.22
N GLY A 628 -1.62 30.44 -5.96
CA GLY A 628 -2.94 31.06 -6.14
C GLY A 628 -3.61 31.56 -4.85
N CYS A 629 -2.90 31.60 -3.72
CA CYS A 629 -3.47 32.00 -2.44
C CYS A 629 -3.54 33.53 -2.35
N LYS A 630 -4.70 34.04 -1.90
CA LYS A 630 -5.05 35.46 -1.99
C LYS A 630 -6.17 35.85 -1.01
N THR A 631 -6.47 37.15 -0.93
CA THR A 631 -7.72 37.63 -0.30
C THR A 631 -8.95 37.18 -1.10
N ASP A 632 -10.13 37.24 -0.47
CA ASP A 632 -11.40 36.76 -1.02
C ASP A 632 -11.57 37.17 -2.48
N PRO A 633 -11.65 36.20 -3.42
CA PRO A 633 -11.78 36.47 -4.84
C PRO A 633 -13.08 37.19 -5.21
N ASN A 634 -14.10 37.15 -4.35
CA ASN A 634 -15.40 37.74 -4.61
C ASN A 634 -15.59 39.12 -3.96
N SER A 635 -14.62 39.58 -3.17
CA SER A 635 -14.70 40.88 -2.51
C SER A 635 -14.40 42.02 -3.48
N SER A 636 -15.32 42.99 -3.60
CA SER A 636 -15.12 44.19 -4.41
C SER A 636 -14.16 45.21 -3.78
N SER A 637 -13.82 45.02 -2.49
CA SER A 637 -12.92 45.89 -1.73
C SER A 637 -12.18 45.05 -0.69
N PRO A 638 -11.25 44.17 -1.11
CA PRO A 638 -10.52 43.31 -0.20
C PRO A 638 -9.72 44.15 0.80
N LYS A 639 -9.69 43.71 2.06
CA LYS A 639 -8.92 44.35 3.12
C LYS A 639 -7.42 44.03 2.97
N PRO A 640 -6.53 44.92 3.47
CA PRO A 640 -5.09 44.71 3.35
C PRO A 640 -4.63 43.36 3.92
N SER A 641 -3.75 42.70 3.18
CA SER A 641 -3.30 41.34 3.41
C SER A 641 -1.78 41.21 3.36
N LYS A 642 -1.26 40.21 4.08
CA LYS A 642 0.17 39.95 4.17
C LYS A 642 0.45 38.48 3.91
N GLY A 643 1.48 38.20 3.12
CA GLY A 643 1.96 36.83 2.92
C GLY A 643 0.94 35.97 2.18
N GLY A 644 0.58 36.30 0.94
CA GLY A 644 -0.47 35.58 0.20
C GLY A 644 -0.27 34.07 0.23
N GLY A 645 0.97 33.63 -0.03
CA GLY A 645 1.39 32.25 0.18
C GLY A 645 1.66 31.93 1.65
N VAL A 646 2.63 32.62 2.27
CA VAL A 646 3.11 32.36 3.63
C VAL A 646 3.25 33.65 4.44
N PHE A 647 2.65 33.69 5.63
CA PHE A 647 2.82 34.76 6.61
C PHE A 647 3.46 34.23 7.89
N VAL A 648 4.54 34.85 8.33
CA VAL A 648 5.32 34.46 9.52
C VAL A 648 5.30 35.60 10.54
N LYS A 649 4.60 35.39 11.66
CA LYS A 649 4.45 36.41 12.72
C LYS A 649 5.44 36.23 13.87
N GLN A 650 5.44 35.05 14.48
CA GLN A 650 6.27 34.67 15.64
C GLN A 650 6.81 33.24 15.53
N GLY A 651 6.95 32.75 14.30
CA GLY A 651 7.40 31.40 14.02
C GLY A 651 8.59 31.37 13.08
N THR A 652 8.89 30.16 12.61
CA THR A 652 9.99 29.91 11.68
C THR A 652 9.47 29.30 10.38
N PHE A 653 9.85 29.88 9.25
CA PHE A 653 9.70 29.28 7.93
C PHE A 653 11.05 28.87 7.38
N ASN A 654 11.22 27.58 7.11
CA ASN A 654 12.41 27.01 6.48
C ASN A 654 12.03 26.43 5.11
N MET A 655 12.65 26.93 4.05
CA MET A 655 12.47 26.44 2.68
C MET A 655 13.81 25.91 2.15
N SER A 656 13.84 24.62 1.85
CA SER A 656 14.99 23.89 1.31
C SER A 656 14.68 23.19 -0.02
N GLY A 657 13.55 23.54 -0.62
CA GLY A 657 13.03 22.99 -1.86
C GLY A 657 11.56 23.38 -2.05
N GLY A 658 10.95 22.94 -3.15
CA GLY A 658 9.56 23.26 -3.51
C GLY A 658 9.39 24.65 -4.15
N LYS A 659 8.13 25.07 -4.31
CA LYS A 659 7.76 26.29 -5.03
C LYS A 659 6.67 27.11 -4.31
N VAL A 660 6.86 28.43 -4.19
CA VAL A 660 5.84 29.39 -3.73
C VAL A 660 5.55 30.34 -4.89
N SER A 661 4.38 30.24 -5.52
CA SER A 661 4.12 30.96 -6.76
C SER A 661 2.71 31.44 -7.04
N GLY A 662 2.57 32.53 -7.79
CA GLY A 662 1.25 33.01 -8.21
C GLY A 662 0.36 33.48 -7.06
N ASN A 663 0.95 33.73 -5.88
CA ASN A 663 0.22 34.22 -4.71
C ASN A 663 0.12 35.75 -4.72
N THR A 664 -0.94 36.29 -4.13
CA THR A 664 -1.23 37.72 -4.14
C THR A 664 -1.56 38.23 -2.74
N ALA A 665 -0.93 39.33 -2.34
CA ALA A 665 -1.22 40.05 -1.09
C ALA A 665 -0.84 41.54 -1.21
N ASP A 666 -1.11 42.38 -0.22
CA ASP A 666 -0.67 43.78 -0.24
C ASP A 666 0.83 43.89 0.06
N LYS A 667 1.36 43.02 0.92
CA LYS A 667 2.79 42.93 1.22
C LYS A 667 3.24 41.48 1.27
N GLY A 668 4.35 41.17 0.59
CA GLY A 668 4.86 39.80 0.55
C GLY A 668 3.89 38.91 -0.22
N GLY A 669 3.81 39.07 -1.54
CA GLY A 669 2.83 38.32 -2.35
C GLY A 669 3.00 36.82 -2.16
N GLY A 670 4.25 36.36 -2.20
CA GLY A 670 4.65 35.02 -1.81
C GLY A 670 4.77 34.88 -0.30
N ILE A 671 5.75 35.56 0.30
CA ILE A 671 6.16 35.36 1.69
C ILE A 671 6.24 36.70 2.43
N TYR A 672 5.73 36.75 3.67
CA TYR A 672 5.87 37.90 4.56
C TYR A 672 6.42 37.50 5.94
N GLY A 673 7.39 38.26 6.45
CA GLY A 673 7.91 38.15 7.82
C GLY A 673 7.63 39.42 8.64
N GLU A 674 6.97 39.27 9.79
CA GLU A 674 6.58 40.39 10.67
C GLU A 674 7.71 40.82 11.63
N ASN A 675 7.65 42.10 12.01
CA ASN A 675 8.45 42.67 13.09
C ASN A 675 7.59 43.70 13.84
N SER A 676 7.14 43.38 15.05
CA SER A 676 6.36 44.29 15.90
C SER A 676 6.55 43.96 17.39
N ALA A 677 7.41 44.72 18.09
CA ALA A 677 7.77 44.55 19.50
C ALA A 677 8.29 43.14 19.88
N TYR A 678 7.39 42.17 19.93
CA TYR A 678 7.61 40.75 20.22
C TYR A 678 7.34 39.84 19.01
N ASP A 679 6.62 40.32 17.99
CA ASP A 679 6.42 39.61 16.72
C ASP A 679 7.73 39.57 15.93
N ARG A 680 8.35 38.41 15.76
CA ARG A 680 9.61 38.22 15.03
C ARG A 680 9.54 37.00 14.12
N GLY A 681 9.17 37.24 12.86
CA GLY A 681 9.13 36.19 11.84
C GLY A 681 10.52 35.90 11.27
N VAL A 682 10.98 34.65 11.41
CA VAL A 682 12.27 34.20 10.87
C VAL A 682 12.05 33.39 9.60
N ILE A 683 12.68 33.83 8.50
CA ILE A 683 12.59 33.17 7.20
C ILE A 683 13.97 32.72 6.74
N THR A 684 14.10 31.44 6.40
CA THR A 684 15.31 30.85 5.81
C THR A 684 14.96 30.15 4.51
N ILE A 685 15.62 30.53 3.42
CA ILE A 685 15.50 29.89 2.10
C ILE A 685 16.89 29.47 1.64
N SER A 686 17.13 28.16 1.56
CA SER A 686 18.41 27.60 1.08
C SER A 686 18.31 27.00 -0.32
N ASP A 687 17.11 26.63 -0.76
CA ASP A 687 16.83 26.13 -2.10
C ASP A 687 15.34 26.30 -2.46
N GLY A 688 14.98 25.97 -3.70
CA GLY A 688 13.61 26.07 -4.21
C GLY A 688 13.31 27.40 -4.91
N GLU A 689 12.04 27.64 -5.23
CA GLU A 689 11.61 28.75 -6.09
C GLU A 689 10.50 29.61 -5.46
N VAL A 690 10.69 30.94 -5.43
CA VAL A 690 9.65 31.94 -5.12
C VAL A 690 9.40 32.74 -6.40
N SER A 691 8.26 32.52 -7.07
CA SER A 691 8.05 33.10 -8.40
C SER A 691 6.65 33.51 -8.79
N GLY A 692 6.51 34.49 -9.69
CA GLY A 692 5.20 34.90 -10.20
C GLY A 692 4.24 35.47 -9.14
N ASN A 693 4.74 35.83 -7.96
CA ASN A 693 3.92 36.38 -6.88
C ASN A 693 3.74 37.88 -7.05
N THR A 694 2.63 38.43 -6.56
CA THR A 694 2.26 39.85 -6.75
C THR A 694 1.93 40.52 -5.42
N ALA A 695 2.50 41.70 -5.15
CA ALA A 695 2.12 42.54 -4.02
C ALA A 695 2.39 44.03 -4.24
N THR A 696 1.93 44.93 -3.38
CA THR A 696 2.34 46.35 -3.44
C THR A 696 3.79 46.53 -3.01
N SER A 697 4.32 45.67 -2.14
CA SER A 697 5.74 45.66 -1.80
C SER A 697 6.22 44.25 -1.48
N GLY A 698 7.43 43.90 -1.94
CA GLY A 698 7.94 42.53 -1.81
C GLY A 698 7.07 41.57 -2.60
N GLY A 699 7.05 41.71 -3.94
CA GLY A 699 6.22 40.87 -4.81
C GLY A 699 6.43 39.38 -4.48
N GLY A 700 7.69 38.97 -4.39
CA GLY A 700 8.09 37.67 -3.84
C GLY A 700 8.07 37.65 -2.32
N ILE A 701 8.95 38.44 -1.70
CA ILE A 701 9.22 38.39 -0.25
C ILE A 701 9.22 39.79 0.35
N TYR A 702 8.53 39.97 1.47
CA TYR A 702 8.61 41.17 2.31
C TYR A 702 9.03 40.78 3.74
N SER A 703 10.22 41.16 4.19
CA SER A 703 10.72 40.75 5.53
C SER A 703 11.12 41.93 6.40
N LYS A 704 10.35 42.18 7.47
CA LYS A 704 10.64 43.24 8.45
C LYS A 704 11.61 42.84 9.56
N TYR A 705 11.87 41.54 9.75
CA TYR A 705 12.75 41.06 10.82
C TYR A 705 13.99 40.39 10.24
N GLN A 706 13.94 39.09 9.95
CA GLN A 706 15.10 38.35 9.47
C GLN A 706 14.76 37.55 8.22
N LEU A 707 15.57 37.73 7.18
CA LEU A 707 15.58 36.90 5.99
C LEU A 707 16.99 36.34 5.79
N THR A 708 17.08 35.04 5.52
CA THR A 708 18.30 34.38 5.05
C THR A 708 18.02 33.73 3.71
N VAL A 709 18.77 34.11 2.67
CA VAL A 709 18.75 33.46 1.35
C VAL A 709 20.16 32.92 1.06
N SER A 710 20.23 31.63 0.77
CA SER A 710 21.48 30.89 0.61
C SER A 710 21.35 29.80 -0.45
N GLY A 711 22.40 28.99 -0.63
CA GLY A 711 22.40 27.83 -1.54
C GLY A 711 22.05 28.20 -2.99
N SER A 712 21.06 27.52 -3.56
CA SER A 712 20.60 27.65 -4.95
C SER A 712 19.21 28.27 -5.10
N ALA A 713 18.67 28.86 -4.04
CA ALA A 713 17.34 29.50 -4.04
C ALA A 713 17.11 30.45 -5.23
N GLN A 714 15.92 30.40 -5.82
CA GLN A 714 15.51 31.21 -6.97
C GLN A 714 14.36 32.14 -6.58
N ILE A 715 14.56 33.45 -6.67
CA ILE A 715 13.51 34.46 -6.45
C ILE A 715 13.30 35.19 -7.78
N LYS A 716 12.27 34.82 -8.53
CA LYS A 716 12.14 35.27 -9.92
C LYS A 716 10.75 35.62 -10.40
N ASP A 717 10.65 36.49 -11.39
CA ASP A 717 9.39 36.82 -12.07
C ASP A 717 8.29 37.32 -11.13
N ASN A 718 8.65 37.84 -9.96
CA ASN A 718 7.70 38.43 -9.02
C ASN A 718 7.46 39.90 -9.34
N ASN A 719 6.31 40.42 -8.95
CA ASN A 719 5.83 41.73 -9.39
C ASN A 719 5.36 42.58 -8.21
N ALA A 720 5.86 43.82 -8.14
CA ALA A 720 5.37 44.84 -7.23
C ALA A 720 4.85 46.08 -7.99
N PRO A 721 3.62 46.03 -8.52
CA PRO A 721 3.08 47.13 -9.32
C PRO A 721 3.04 48.41 -8.50
N ASN A 722 3.73 49.46 -8.97
CA ASN A 722 3.78 50.79 -8.36
C ASN A 722 4.43 50.88 -6.97
N GLY A 723 5.07 49.83 -6.48
CA GLY A 723 5.79 49.88 -5.20
C GLY A 723 7.19 49.32 -5.29
N SER A 724 7.68 48.74 -4.20
CA SER A 724 9.10 48.50 -4.00
C SER A 724 9.43 47.02 -3.78
N GLY A 725 10.58 46.57 -4.30
CA GLY A 725 11.10 45.21 -4.13
C GLY A 725 10.28 44.18 -4.88
N GLY A 726 10.48 44.08 -6.20
CA GLY A 726 9.73 43.11 -7.03
C GLY A 726 9.97 41.69 -6.56
N GLY A 727 11.24 41.33 -6.37
CA GLY A 727 11.64 40.08 -5.73
C GLY A 727 11.57 40.16 -4.21
N ILE A 728 12.34 41.07 -3.61
CA ILE A 728 12.52 41.16 -2.15
C ILE A 728 12.41 42.60 -1.68
N ALA A 729 11.65 42.86 -0.61
CA ALA A 729 11.63 44.14 0.09
C ALA A 729 12.07 43.98 1.55
N ILE A 730 13.11 44.74 1.93
CA ILE A 730 13.65 44.84 3.29
C ILE A 730 13.38 46.25 3.82
N PRO A 731 12.25 46.47 4.50
CA PRO A 731 11.90 47.76 5.12
C PRO A 731 12.68 47.98 6.43
N PHE A 732 12.33 49.04 7.17
CA PHE A 732 12.88 49.34 8.49
C PHE A 732 12.96 48.10 9.41
N TYR A 733 14.07 48.00 10.14
CA TYR A 733 14.43 46.91 11.07
C TYR A 733 14.77 45.55 10.42
N GLY A 734 14.52 45.37 9.13
CA GLY A 734 14.83 44.14 8.43
C GLY A 734 16.33 43.89 8.33
N ILE A 735 16.72 42.63 8.53
CA ILE A 735 18.09 42.14 8.35
C ILE A 735 18.06 41.03 7.31
N PHE A 736 18.80 41.23 6.24
CA PHE A 736 18.91 40.27 5.15
C PHE A 736 20.31 39.69 5.04
N TYR A 737 20.41 38.36 5.14
CA TYR A 737 21.63 37.59 4.88
C TYR A 737 21.52 36.93 3.51
N PHE A 738 22.29 37.41 2.54
CA PHE A 738 22.31 36.89 1.18
C PHE A 738 23.66 36.24 0.87
N THR A 739 23.77 34.92 1.02
CA THR A 739 25.04 34.18 0.90
C THR A 739 25.09 33.26 -0.33
N GLY A 740 23.95 33.08 -1.00
CA GLY A 740 23.76 32.23 -2.18
C GLY A 740 22.37 32.46 -2.77
N GLY A 741 22.09 31.89 -3.95
CA GLY A 741 20.83 32.06 -4.67
C GLY A 741 20.86 33.17 -5.74
N THR A 742 19.75 33.30 -6.47
CA THR A 742 19.59 34.20 -7.62
C THR A 742 18.27 34.97 -7.56
N VAL A 743 18.35 36.28 -7.75
CA VAL A 743 17.20 37.19 -7.91
C VAL A 743 17.18 37.69 -9.36
N SER A 744 16.11 37.40 -10.11
CA SER A 744 16.04 37.69 -11.56
C SER A 744 14.62 37.88 -12.09
N GLY A 745 14.42 38.62 -13.19
CA GLY A 745 13.12 38.73 -13.87
C GLY A 745 12.02 39.47 -13.08
N ASN A 746 12.34 39.96 -11.88
CA ASN A 746 11.35 40.61 -11.02
C ASN A 746 11.08 42.06 -11.48
N ARG A 747 9.92 42.62 -11.12
CA ARG A 747 9.46 43.94 -11.58
C ARG A 747 8.94 44.77 -10.41
N ALA A 748 9.32 46.04 -10.33
CA ALA A 748 8.82 47.02 -9.36
C ALA A 748 9.09 48.45 -9.86
N LYS A 749 8.47 49.45 -9.22
CA LYS A 749 8.84 50.86 -9.45
C LYS A 749 10.22 51.15 -8.84
N GLU A 750 10.48 50.63 -7.64
CA GLU A 750 11.72 50.83 -6.90
C GLU A 750 12.33 49.47 -6.53
N GLY A 751 13.54 49.17 -7.00
CA GLY A 751 14.17 47.88 -6.71
C GLY A 751 13.42 46.73 -7.37
N SER A 752 13.55 46.64 -8.70
CA SER A 752 12.97 45.56 -9.49
C SER A 752 13.34 44.19 -8.92
N GLY A 753 14.61 44.01 -8.51
CA GLY A 753 15.06 42.84 -7.76
C GLY A 753 14.83 42.98 -6.26
N ILE A 754 15.60 43.87 -5.63
CA ILE A 754 15.65 44.03 -4.17
C ILE A 754 15.50 45.50 -3.81
N TYR A 755 14.62 45.81 -2.86
CA TYR A 755 14.54 47.11 -2.21
C TYR A 755 15.06 47.02 -0.78
N VAL A 756 15.97 47.92 -0.41
CA VAL A 756 16.55 48.02 0.93
C VAL A 756 16.32 49.42 1.46
N ARG A 757 15.60 49.50 2.57
CA ARG A 757 15.37 50.76 3.28
C ARG A 757 16.48 51.06 4.29
N GLU A 758 16.61 52.34 4.64
CA GLU A 758 17.56 52.84 5.63
C GLU A 758 17.53 52.03 6.95
N PRO A 759 18.70 51.73 7.53
CA PRO A 759 18.76 51.03 8.80
C PRO A 759 18.42 51.96 9.96
N PRO A 760 17.61 51.52 10.93
CA PRO A 760 17.46 52.25 12.19
C PRO A 760 18.74 52.10 13.04
N GLY A 761 19.40 53.21 13.36
CA GLY A 761 20.66 53.23 14.12
C GLY A 761 21.80 52.49 13.39
N ASN A 762 22.60 51.70 14.11
CA ASN A 762 23.76 50.98 13.54
C ASN A 762 23.42 49.63 12.87
N ASN A 763 22.16 49.37 12.50
CA ASN A 763 21.79 48.10 11.87
C ASN A 763 22.39 47.97 10.46
N LYS A 764 22.78 46.75 10.07
CA LYS A 764 23.31 46.44 8.73
C LYS A 764 22.21 45.73 7.94
N PRO A 765 21.44 46.44 7.08
CA PRO A 765 20.15 45.95 6.59
C PRO A 765 20.31 44.80 5.58
N MET A 766 21.43 44.77 4.85
CA MET A 766 21.77 43.70 3.91
C MET A 766 23.23 43.30 4.05
N LYS A 767 23.47 41.99 4.18
CA LYS A 767 24.80 41.35 4.20
C LYS A 767 24.91 40.40 3.02
N MET A 768 26.01 40.51 2.26
CA MET A 768 26.20 39.75 1.02
C MET A 768 27.55 39.01 1.01
N SER A 769 27.56 37.76 0.55
CA SER A 769 28.79 36.97 0.31
C SER A 769 28.55 35.78 -0.62
N GLY A 770 29.60 35.04 -0.96
CA GLY A 770 29.50 33.74 -1.60
C GLY A 770 28.97 33.78 -3.04
N LYS A 771 27.85 33.08 -3.28
CA LYS A 771 27.22 32.92 -4.61
C LYS A 771 25.99 33.81 -4.82
N ALA A 772 25.70 34.71 -3.87
CA ALA A 772 24.59 35.65 -3.97
C ALA A 772 24.64 36.44 -5.29
N THR A 773 23.53 36.46 -6.03
CA THR A 773 23.46 37.08 -7.36
C THR A 773 22.15 37.82 -7.56
N VAL A 774 22.22 39.07 -8.02
CA VAL A 774 21.10 39.80 -8.63
C VAL A 774 21.46 39.99 -10.11
N THR A 775 20.64 39.45 -11.00
CA THR A 775 20.92 39.45 -12.45
C THR A 775 20.75 40.84 -13.07
N GLU A 776 21.26 41.04 -14.27
CA GLU A 776 21.39 42.38 -14.89
C GLU A 776 20.06 43.06 -15.24
N ASP A 777 19.00 42.27 -15.41
CA ASP A 777 17.61 42.69 -15.60
C ASP A 777 16.94 43.12 -14.28
N ASN A 778 17.65 42.99 -13.16
CA ASN A 778 17.22 43.41 -11.84
C ASN A 778 18.27 44.33 -11.18
N ASP A 779 17.84 45.02 -10.12
CA ASP A 779 18.68 45.93 -9.35
C ASP A 779 18.45 45.78 -7.84
N VAL A 780 19.43 46.25 -7.06
CA VAL A 780 19.30 46.52 -5.63
C VAL A 780 19.14 48.02 -5.44
N PHE A 781 17.96 48.42 -5.00
CA PHE A 781 17.63 49.82 -4.73
C PHE A 781 17.95 50.19 -3.29
N LEU A 782 18.77 51.22 -3.12
CA LEU A 782 19.24 51.71 -1.82
C LEU A 782 18.55 53.03 -1.46
N ASP A 783 17.64 52.97 -0.50
CA ASP A 783 16.90 54.13 0.00
C ASP A 783 17.76 55.09 0.85
N ASN A 784 17.30 56.33 1.00
CA ASN A 784 17.95 57.41 1.76
C ASN A 784 16.97 58.50 2.23
N ASP A 785 15.81 58.11 2.76
CA ASP A 785 14.74 59.02 3.20
C ASP A 785 15.13 59.98 4.34
N SER A 786 16.06 59.60 5.23
CA SER A 786 16.41 60.36 6.45
C SER A 786 17.93 60.48 6.67
N PRO A 787 18.64 61.45 6.03
CA PRO A 787 20.06 61.68 6.29
C PRO A 787 20.33 61.95 7.79
N PRO A 788 21.41 61.39 8.39
CA PRO A 788 22.57 60.74 7.76
C PRO A 788 22.42 59.23 7.51
N ASP A 789 21.28 58.62 7.79
CA ASP A 789 21.09 57.17 7.73
C ASP A 789 20.70 56.73 6.31
N GLU A 790 21.57 55.96 5.65
CA GLU A 790 21.39 55.56 4.25
C GLU A 790 21.59 54.06 4.08
N ALA A 791 20.82 53.44 3.19
CA ALA A 791 20.99 52.03 2.90
C ALA A 791 22.32 51.76 2.18
N PHE A 792 23.01 50.71 2.60
CA PHE A 792 24.23 50.18 2.00
C PHE A 792 24.28 48.65 2.13
N ILE A 793 25.11 48.01 1.31
CA ILE A 793 25.37 46.56 1.39
C ILE A 793 26.63 46.32 2.24
N THR A 794 26.57 45.40 3.20
CA THR A 794 27.78 44.90 3.89
C THR A 794 28.29 43.63 3.21
N VAL A 795 29.50 43.66 2.65
CA VAL A 795 30.15 42.44 2.13
C VAL A 795 30.88 41.73 3.26
N THR A 796 30.48 40.50 3.55
CA THR A 796 30.99 39.73 4.71
C THR A 796 32.01 38.65 4.33
N GLY A 797 32.23 38.45 3.03
CA GLY A 797 33.20 37.50 2.47
C GLY A 797 33.24 37.57 0.95
N PRO A 798 34.12 36.81 0.29
CA PRO A 798 34.30 36.87 -1.16
C PRO A 798 33.01 36.63 -1.94
N LEU A 799 32.75 37.47 -2.93
CA LEU A 799 31.67 37.30 -3.92
C LEU A 799 32.21 36.68 -5.21
N SER A 800 31.57 35.60 -5.66
CA SER A 800 32.01 34.81 -6.83
C SER A 800 31.49 35.29 -8.18
N LYS A 801 30.52 36.22 -8.21
CA LYS A 801 29.91 36.75 -9.44
C LYS A 801 30.34 38.19 -9.70
N THR A 802 30.52 38.50 -10.99
CA THR A 802 30.85 39.85 -11.48
C THR A 802 30.03 40.12 -12.76
N PRO A 803 29.05 41.04 -12.73
CA PRO A 803 28.56 41.75 -11.55
C PRO A 803 27.88 40.82 -10.54
N ALA A 804 27.87 41.21 -9.26
CA ALA A 804 27.11 40.55 -8.21
C ALA A 804 25.72 41.17 -8.02
N ALA A 805 25.63 42.50 -8.12
CA ALA A 805 24.38 43.25 -8.10
C ALA A 805 24.55 44.64 -8.71
N ARG A 806 23.64 45.06 -9.58
CA ARG A 806 23.53 46.46 -10.00
C ARG A 806 22.87 47.28 -8.88
N LEU A 807 23.44 48.44 -8.55
CA LEU A 807 22.91 49.30 -7.50
C LEU A 807 22.21 50.53 -8.09
N THR A 808 21.01 50.80 -7.59
CA THR A 808 20.22 51.99 -7.92
C THR A 808 20.00 52.81 -6.65
N MET A 809 20.13 54.13 -6.74
CA MET A 809 19.88 55.02 -5.60
C MET A 809 18.52 55.68 -5.73
N LYS A 810 17.90 56.04 -4.60
CA LYS A 810 16.72 56.90 -4.62
C LYS A 810 17.06 58.30 -5.15
N ASP A 811 16.25 58.77 -6.09
CA ASP A 811 16.42 60.09 -6.72
C ASP A 811 15.06 60.71 -7.02
N GLU A 812 14.30 60.97 -5.96
CA GLU A 812 12.96 61.55 -6.07
C GLU A 812 12.97 63.05 -5.74
N PRO A 813 12.25 63.89 -6.52
CA PRO A 813 12.10 65.31 -6.23
C PRO A 813 11.55 65.56 -4.81
N GLY A 814 12.17 66.48 -4.07
CA GLY A 814 11.79 66.80 -2.69
C GLY A 814 12.53 66.01 -1.61
N TYR A 815 13.34 65.02 -1.99
CA TYR A 815 14.25 64.29 -1.10
C TYR A 815 15.71 64.64 -1.40
N THR A 816 16.60 64.34 -0.45
CA THR A 816 18.05 64.43 -0.71
C THR A 816 18.40 63.42 -1.80
N SER A 817 19.08 63.86 -2.88
CA SER A 817 19.46 62.93 -3.93
C SER A 817 20.41 61.87 -3.39
N GLY A 818 20.08 60.62 -3.68
CA GLY A 818 20.93 59.50 -3.38
C GLY A 818 22.19 59.43 -4.26
N TYR A 819 22.19 60.11 -5.40
CA TYR A 819 23.33 60.21 -6.31
C TYR A 819 24.17 61.45 -5.96
N ARG A 820 25.10 61.27 -5.02
CA ARG A 820 26.05 62.32 -4.63
C ARG A 820 27.44 61.77 -4.36
N ASP A 821 28.43 62.61 -4.62
CA ASP A 821 29.82 62.32 -4.31
C ASP A 821 30.01 61.96 -2.82
N GLY A 822 30.72 60.88 -2.56
CA GLY A 822 31.08 60.42 -1.22
C GLY A 822 30.05 59.53 -0.53
N ARG A 823 28.84 59.33 -1.09
CA ARG A 823 27.85 58.40 -0.50
C ARG A 823 28.42 56.99 -0.46
N VAL A 824 28.35 56.35 0.71
CA VAL A 824 28.75 54.94 0.87
C VAL A 824 27.62 54.04 0.40
N VAL A 825 27.91 53.12 -0.52
CA VAL A 825 26.93 52.18 -1.08
C VAL A 825 27.26 50.72 -0.75
N VAL A 826 28.53 50.43 -0.48
CA VAL A 826 29.02 49.12 -0.04
C VAL A 826 30.07 49.31 1.04
N LYS A 827 30.04 48.47 2.08
CA LYS A 827 31.06 48.41 3.14
C LYS A 827 31.57 46.98 3.30
N GLY A 828 32.86 46.80 3.58
CA GLY A 828 33.37 45.53 4.08
C GLY A 828 32.98 45.33 5.55
N SER A 829 32.93 44.07 6.00
CA SER A 829 32.82 43.75 7.43
C SER A 829 34.18 43.80 8.13
N ASP A 830 34.19 43.70 9.45
CA ASP A 830 35.43 43.56 10.23
C ASP A 830 36.23 42.31 9.85
N SER A 831 35.57 41.34 9.22
CA SER A 831 36.13 40.08 8.74
C SER A 831 36.46 40.06 7.24
N TYR A 832 36.17 41.13 6.49
CA TYR A 832 36.41 41.20 5.05
C TYR A 832 36.76 42.63 4.61
N ALA A 833 37.99 42.79 4.13
CA ALA A 833 38.45 44.03 3.50
C ALA A 833 38.10 44.02 2.01
N LEU A 834 37.43 45.09 1.55
CA LEU A 834 37.09 45.27 0.14
C LEU A 834 38.35 45.46 -0.72
N THR A 835 38.28 44.96 -1.95
CA THR A 835 39.37 45.06 -2.94
C THR A 835 38.94 45.83 -4.19
N ASP A 836 39.89 46.17 -5.06
CA ASP A 836 39.58 46.79 -6.36
C ASP A 836 38.70 45.89 -7.26
N ASP A 837 38.77 44.58 -7.10
CA ASP A 837 37.90 43.65 -7.83
C ASP A 837 36.45 43.72 -7.34
N ASP A 838 36.21 44.04 -6.06
CA ASP A 838 34.86 44.21 -5.54
C ASP A 838 34.16 45.43 -6.16
N LYS A 839 34.88 46.46 -6.62
CA LYS A 839 34.30 47.60 -7.36
C LYS A 839 33.58 47.16 -8.63
N LYS A 840 34.12 46.16 -9.34
CA LYS A 840 33.54 45.66 -10.60
C LYS A 840 32.24 44.88 -10.36
N LYS A 841 31.99 44.44 -9.12
CA LYS A 841 30.83 43.63 -8.77
C LYS A 841 29.56 44.46 -8.55
N PHE A 842 29.69 45.77 -8.37
CA PHE A 842 28.58 46.67 -8.04
C PHE A 842 28.46 47.83 -9.04
N PRO A 843 28.08 47.55 -10.31
CA PRO A 843 27.82 48.62 -11.26
C PRO A 843 26.66 49.51 -10.79
N ILE A 844 26.74 50.81 -11.06
CA ILE A 844 25.73 51.79 -10.65
C ILE A 844 24.80 52.10 -11.82
N THR A 845 23.49 52.15 -11.56
CA THR A 845 22.50 52.60 -12.53
C THR A 845 22.71 54.08 -12.85
N PRO A 846 22.67 54.51 -14.13
CA PRO A 846 22.76 55.92 -14.47
C PRO A 846 21.62 56.73 -13.84
N GLN A 847 21.95 57.93 -13.36
CA GLN A 847 20.98 58.87 -12.81
C GLN A 847 20.23 59.57 -13.95
N GLN A 848 18.90 59.60 -13.87
CA GLN A 848 18.07 60.36 -14.80
C GLN A 848 17.94 61.81 -14.32
N THR A 849 18.46 62.76 -15.09
CA THR A 849 18.37 64.20 -14.78
C THR A 849 17.59 64.94 -15.86
N SER A 850 17.23 66.21 -15.59
CA SER A 850 16.61 67.09 -16.60
C SER A 850 17.51 67.32 -17.83
N SER A 851 18.83 67.16 -17.70
CA SER A 851 19.79 67.30 -18.80
C SER A 851 20.21 65.96 -19.44
N GLY A 852 19.57 64.85 -19.10
CA GLY A 852 19.86 63.52 -19.63
C GLY A 852 20.43 62.54 -18.59
N LEU A 853 21.10 61.49 -19.06
CA LEU A 853 21.70 60.46 -18.20
C LEU A 853 23.05 60.94 -17.64
N LYS A 854 23.18 60.87 -16.32
CA LYS A 854 24.43 61.11 -15.60
C LYS A 854 24.99 59.79 -15.08
N TYR A 855 26.24 59.48 -15.42
CA TYR A 855 26.89 58.22 -15.05
C TYR A 855 27.66 58.34 -13.74
N TRP A 856 27.78 57.22 -13.02
CA TRP A 856 28.40 57.14 -11.70
C TRP A 856 29.33 55.94 -11.61
N LYS A 857 30.42 56.08 -10.84
CA LYS A 857 31.34 54.99 -10.50
C LYS A 857 31.53 54.92 -8.99
N THR A 858 32.14 53.84 -8.52
CA THR A 858 32.58 53.72 -7.12
C THR A 858 34.10 53.84 -7.00
N VAL A 859 34.55 54.57 -6.00
CA VAL A 859 35.95 54.59 -5.54
C VAL A 859 36.06 53.83 -4.21
N LEU A 860 37.16 53.10 -4.04
CA LEU A 860 37.46 52.44 -2.77
C LEU A 860 38.19 53.46 -1.88
N ASP A 861 37.63 53.73 -0.69
CA ASP A 861 38.21 54.60 0.32
C ASP A 861 38.09 53.93 1.69
N GLY A 862 39.23 53.52 2.25
CA GLY A 862 39.27 52.60 3.39
C GLY A 862 38.59 51.27 3.07
N ASN A 863 37.62 50.86 3.90
CA ASN A 863 36.84 49.64 3.70
C ASN A 863 35.43 49.93 3.14
N GLU A 864 35.29 50.99 2.35
CA GLU A 864 34.01 51.48 1.81
C GLU A 864 34.10 51.75 0.30
N LEU A 865 33.06 51.39 -0.46
CA LEU A 865 32.84 51.88 -1.82
C LEU A 865 31.95 53.11 -1.77
N LYS A 866 32.51 54.23 -2.23
CA LYS A 866 31.84 55.53 -2.26
C LYS A 866 31.51 55.94 -3.69
N LEU A 867 30.33 56.51 -3.90
CA LEU A 867 29.93 57.09 -5.18
C LEU A 867 30.86 58.24 -5.55
N LYS A 868 31.24 58.29 -6.82
CA LYS A 868 32.03 59.37 -7.41
C LYS A 868 31.56 59.64 -8.82
N GLU A 869 31.35 60.92 -9.14
CA GLU A 869 31.16 61.38 -10.51
C GLU A 869 32.45 61.10 -11.32
N PRO A 870 32.35 60.50 -12.53
CA PRO A 870 33.48 60.03 -13.32
C PRO A 870 34.61 61.02 -13.57
#